data_AF-A0A0F9HJ48-F1
#
_entry.id   AF-A0A0F9HJ48-F1
#
_cell.length_a   1.000
_cell.length_b   1.000
_cell.length_c   1.000
_cell.angle_alpha   90.00
_cell.angle_beta   90.00
_cell.angle_gamma   90.00
#
_symmetry.space_group_name_H-M   'P 1'
#
loop_
_entity.id
_entity.type
_entity.pdbx_description
1 polymer ?
#
loop_
_entity_poly.entity_id
_entity_poly.type
_entity_poly.pdbx_seq_one_letter_code
_entity_poly.pdbx_strand_id
1 'polypeptide(L)'
;NMAGTEALFKRLNDGIEGVWGQSADIGGVGNEAVFKAYLGDASGRIAEARLMADGVAQAARDFTLLAYPAKKNMDLAFAYVYPYQFWYSRTYAHWLQRMVHQPYLVSGYSRYRSTLEKIHAGAPEWWKYNVNSGETLGLFKDNPLFFNLESVINPLNGLTGVDFNDQDKVTGWATNMLQELGKFGPSTFTGFSLAAAVASKLRGEELAASKWGGRLIPQTATLRSVAALFGADVEVDPAIHFFSGGLGPYERRRVGRTLAGMGDNGLYSEADIIDAGFRQSGPIWDEAVLRQSQTRAPGQLTSATLGVGFRPRTQTDLAIDAFDQSHRRFWAMSDAMTPAEIRNGLNALRQKYPFMDTVLLSRKGGLDRDRAFAYNVLSRIPPAQSNDFAKLVGVDPRLLNKFYDTKGHIDEWPESDREKFMAGMLDLSMVLDMPPQVTRDEWVNARNAYSSMLDEQKRLFGPDVRDQIDAYFASFDDTQEGRDRSNQMLKLNPTLEAAMDWQDQTVINSPVLASYYANLQKVQKYYDGLMYDAIEKELGEDIWDKWAIYWALEGVSKKAQRDFWKANPELDRYGDLKDAWKPIATQHAIRVGRLLPEGTGASQRQMEDELGLGAQDVAANFPDVSRGQISIEQWQQAMGGPSFNLVMDFLLNDEDMPLSVEKKLDEMAQRMGLGDASDLIAAISTSLPATGQ
;
A
#
# COMPACT_ATOMS: atom_id res chain seq x y z
N ASN A 1 -43.77 -15.39 37.48
CA ASN A 1 -45.10 -15.49 38.11
C ASN A 1 -45.15 -14.57 39.33
N MET A 2 -44.87 -13.27 39.13
CA MET A 2 -44.70 -12.30 40.23
C MET A 2 -45.98 -12.09 41.04
N ALA A 3 -47.16 -12.19 40.41
CA ALA A 3 -48.44 -12.10 41.10
C ALA A 3 -48.63 -13.19 42.16
N GLY A 4 -48.10 -14.40 41.93
CA GLY A 4 -48.14 -15.48 42.93
C GLY A 4 -47.18 -15.23 44.09
N THR A 5 -45.97 -14.73 43.81
CA THR A 5 -44.97 -14.39 44.83
C THR A 5 -45.39 -13.18 45.67
N GLU A 6 -46.01 -12.18 45.04
CA GLU A 6 -46.50 -10.95 45.68
C GLU A 6 -47.77 -11.23 46.51
N ALA A 7 -48.67 -12.10 46.03
CA ALA A 7 -49.78 -12.60 46.82
C ALA A 7 -49.33 -13.44 48.02
N LEU A 8 -48.25 -14.23 47.87
CA LEU A 8 -47.65 -15.00 48.96
C LEU A 8 -46.97 -14.08 49.98
N PHE A 9 -46.18 -13.10 49.52
CA PHE A 9 -45.53 -12.11 50.38
C PHE A 9 -46.56 -11.28 51.14
N LYS A 10 -47.63 -10.86 50.47
CA LYS A 10 -48.74 -10.16 51.09
C LYS A 10 -49.47 -11.03 52.11
N ARG A 11 -49.75 -12.30 51.81
CA ARG A 11 -50.32 -13.24 52.80
C ARG A 11 -49.41 -13.45 54.01
N LEU A 12 -48.09 -13.53 53.80
CA LEU A 12 -47.12 -13.67 54.88
C LEU A 12 -47.04 -12.39 55.72
N ASN A 13 -46.98 -11.22 55.10
CA ASN A 13 -46.97 -9.94 55.81
C ASN A 13 -48.28 -9.69 56.55
N ASP A 14 -49.42 -9.88 55.90
CA ASP A 14 -50.74 -9.72 56.51
C ASP A 14 -50.94 -10.75 57.65
N GLY A 15 -50.40 -11.95 57.49
CA GLY A 15 -50.39 -12.97 58.54
C GLY A 15 -49.49 -12.61 59.71
N ILE A 16 -48.28 -12.13 59.45
CA ILE A 16 -47.34 -11.71 60.49
C ILE A 16 -47.88 -10.48 61.21
N GLU A 17 -48.26 -9.39 60.51
CA GLU A 17 -48.87 -8.20 61.11
C GLU A 17 -50.16 -8.52 61.88
N GLY A 18 -50.96 -9.47 61.38
CA GLY A 18 -52.19 -9.90 62.04
C GLY A 18 -51.99 -10.63 63.37
N VAL A 19 -50.84 -11.28 63.59
CA VAL A 19 -50.56 -12.04 64.83
C VAL A 19 -49.40 -11.43 65.64
N TRP A 20 -48.66 -10.46 65.09
CA TRP A 20 -47.53 -9.81 65.74
C TRP A 20 -48.00 -8.97 66.93
N GLY A 21 -47.52 -9.32 68.11
CA GLY A 21 -47.93 -8.66 69.36
C GLY A 21 -49.25 -9.18 69.95
N GLN A 22 -49.92 -10.17 69.33
CA GLN A 22 -51.04 -10.86 69.97
C GLN A 22 -50.52 -11.93 70.93
N SER A 23 -50.76 -11.73 72.22
CA SER A 23 -50.63 -12.78 73.23
C SER A 23 -51.85 -13.69 73.16
N ALA A 24 -51.67 -14.94 72.72
CA ALA A 24 -52.70 -15.96 72.87
C ALA A 24 -52.79 -16.33 74.36
N ASP A 25 -53.97 -16.13 74.95
CA ASP A 25 -54.24 -16.56 76.32
C ASP A 25 -54.26 -18.09 76.33
N ILE A 26 -53.19 -18.71 76.85
CA ILE A 26 -53.12 -20.15 77.04
C ILE A 26 -53.94 -20.46 78.29
N GLY A 27 -55.26 -20.38 78.13
CA GLY A 27 -56.21 -20.70 79.18
C GLY A 27 -55.98 -22.12 79.68
N GLY A 28 -55.53 -22.23 80.93
CA GLY A 28 -55.39 -23.49 81.65
C GLY A 28 -53.98 -24.08 81.62
N VAL A 29 -53.21 -23.78 82.67
CA VAL A 29 -52.09 -24.61 83.11
C VAL A 29 -52.63 -26.01 83.37
N GLY A 30 -52.47 -26.94 82.42
CA GLY A 30 -52.89 -28.34 82.59
C GLY A 30 -53.16 -29.16 81.34
N ASN A 31 -53.24 -28.61 80.12
CA ASN A 31 -53.49 -29.41 78.92
C ASN A 31 -52.27 -29.52 78.01
N GLU A 32 -51.37 -30.44 78.37
CA GLU A 32 -50.22 -30.88 77.56
C GLU A 32 -50.61 -31.18 76.09
N ALA A 33 -51.85 -31.64 75.87
CA ALA A 33 -52.40 -31.90 74.54
C ALA A 33 -52.51 -30.66 73.65
N VAL A 34 -52.94 -29.51 74.20
CA VAL A 34 -53.11 -28.26 73.42
C VAL A 34 -51.74 -27.65 73.10
N PHE A 35 -50.81 -27.69 74.06
CA PHE A 35 -49.44 -27.24 73.84
C PHE A 35 -48.69 -28.15 72.84
N LYS A 36 -48.88 -29.48 72.92
CA LYS A 36 -48.37 -30.43 71.90
C LYS A 36 -49.00 -30.20 70.53
N ALA A 37 -50.30 -29.91 70.46
CA ALA A 37 -50.96 -29.59 69.19
C ALA A 37 -50.43 -28.29 68.57
N TYR A 38 -50.23 -27.25 69.38
CA TYR A 38 -49.63 -25.99 68.94
C TYR A 38 -48.16 -26.17 68.51
N LEU A 39 -47.34 -26.90 69.27
CA LEU A 39 -45.97 -27.23 68.87
C LEU A 39 -45.93 -28.06 67.59
N GLY A 40 -46.88 -28.98 67.41
CA GLY A 40 -47.07 -29.74 66.17
C GLY A 40 -47.35 -28.82 64.98
N ASP A 41 -48.35 -27.95 65.09
CA ASP A 41 -48.73 -26.99 64.03
C ASP A 41 -47.62 -25.97 63.76
N ALA A 42 -47.00 -25.40 64.79
CA ALA A 42 -45.87 -24.48 64.65
C ALA A 42 -44.66 -25.16 64.00
N SER A 43 -44.36 -26.42 64.35
CA SER A 43 -43.30 -27.18 63.69
C SER A 43 -43.62 -27.44 62.21
N GLY A 44 -44.88 -27.70 61.87
CA GLY A 44 -45.37 -27.88 60.50
C GLY A 44 -45.24 -26.60 59.68
N ARG A 45 -45.65 -25.46 60.23
CA ARG A 45 -45.53 -24.14 59.58
C ARG A 45 -44.08 -23.70 59.42
N ILE A 46 -43.21 -23.97 60.39
CA ILE A 46 -41.76 -23.70 60.27
C ILE A 46 -41.14 -24.61 59.19
N ALA A 47 -41.56 -25.87 59.10
CA ALA A 47 -41.09 -26.77 58.03
C ALA A 47 -41.56 -26.30 56.65
N GLU A 48 -42.80 -25.86 56.52
CA GLU A 48 -43.34 -25.28 55.28
C GLU A 48 -42.61 -24.00 54.88
N ALA A 49 -42.39 -23.07 55.82
CA ALA A 49 -41.63 -21.84 55.58
C ALA A 49 -40.18 -22.13 55.17
N ARG A 50 -39.54 -23.14 55.78
CA ARG A 50 -38.19 -23.59 55.37
C ARG A 50 -38.18 -24.17 53.95
N LEU A 51 -39.18 -24.96 53.57
CA LEU A 51 -39.30 -25.49 52.21
C LEU A 51 -39.53 -24.39 51.18
N MET A 52 -40.36 -23.39 51.50
CA MET A 52 -40.57 -22.23 50.64
C MET A 52 -39.30 -21.37 50.51
N ALA A 53 -38.61 -21.11 51.63
CA ALA A 53 -37.35 -20.36 51.64
C ALA A 53 -36.25 -21.09 50.86
N ASP A 54 -36.16 -22.42 50.97
CA ASP A 54 -35.25 -23.25 50.17
C ASP A 54 -35.60 -23.18 48.67
N GLY A 55 -36.89 -23.27 48.32
CA GLY A 55 -37.34 -23.08 46.93
C GLY A 55 -37.03 -21.70 46.36
N VAL A 56 -37.21 -20.63 47.15
CA VAL A 56 -36.85 -19.26 46.76
C VAL A 56 -35.33 -19.09 46.65
N ALA A 57 -34.56 -19.65 47.58
CA ALA A 57 -33.10 -19.61 47.55
C ALA A 57 -32.54 -20.39 46.35
N GLN A 58 -33.11 -21.55 46.03
CA GLN A 58 -32.76 -22.32 44.83
C GLN A 58 -33.13 -21.55 43.57
N ALA A 59 -34.31 -20.95 43.48
CA ALA A 59 -34.70 -20.13 42.34
C ALA A 59 -33.82 -18.88 42.17
N ALA A 60 -33.48 -18.20 43.27
CA ALA A 60 -32.57 -17.06 43.26
C ALA A 60 -31.14 -17.45 42.87
N ARG A 61 -30.64 -18.58 43.41
CA ARG A 61 -29.36 -19.18 43.04
C ARG A 61 -29.35 -19.54 41.56
N ASP A 62 -30.38 -20.22 41.07
CA ASP A 62 -30.46 -20.71 39.69
C ASP A 62 -30.66 -19.55 38.70
N PHE A 63 -31.33 -18.48 39.09
CA PHE A 63 -31.41 -17.24 38.32
C PHE A 63 -30.07 -16.50 38.27
N THR A 64 -29.32 -16.50 39.37
CA THR A 64 -28.06 -15.73 39.50
C THR A 64 -26.85 -16.47 38.93
N LEU A 65 -26.75 -17.78 39.17
CA LEU A 65 -25.61 -18.63 38.81
C LEU A 65 -25.88 -19.54 37.61
N LEU A 66 -27.11 -19.55 37.08
CA LEU A 66 -27.62 -20.46 36.06
C LEU A 66 -27.61 -21.94 36.52
N ALA A 67 -28.74 -22.62 36.42
CA ALA A 67 -28.82 -24.04 36.80
C ALA A 67 -28.14 -24.97 35.78
N TYR A 68 -26.85 -25.26 35.95
CA TYR A 68 -26.09 -26.19 35.07
C TYR A 68 -26.72 -27.57 34.86
N PRO A 69 -27.47 -28.16 35.83
CA PRO A 69 -28.23 -29.39 35.59
C PRO A 69 -29.39 -29.26 34.59
N ALA A 70 -29.84 -28.04 34.27
CA ALA A 70 -30.92 -27.76 33.32
C ALA A 70 -30.46 -27.66 31.85
N LYS A 71 -29.26 -28.18 31.53
CA LYS A 71 -28.77 -28.29 30.15
C LYS A 71 -29.67 -29.26 29.37
N LYS A 72 -30.15 -28.83 28.20
CA LYS A 72 -30.93 -29.67 27.28
C LYS A 72 -30.02 -30.29 26.23
N ASN A 73 -30.50 -31.31 25.50
CA ASN A 73 -29.77 -31.92 24.38
C ASN A 73 -29.38 -30.90 23.30
N MET A 74 -30.19 -29.85 23.10
CA MET A 74 -29.83 -28.74 22.21
C MET A 74 -28.65 -27.92 22.74
N ASP A 75 -28.56 -27.70 24.06
CA ASP A 75 -27.41 -27.01 24.66
C ASP A 75 -26.12 -27.84 24.47
N LEU A 76 -26.22 -29.17 24.49
CA LEU A 76 -25.11 -30.07 24.17
C LEU A 76 -24.71 -30.02 22.69
N ALA A 77 -25.68 -30.06 21.77
CA ALA A 77 -25.41 -29.98 20.33
C ALA A 77 -24.73 -28.65 19.97
N PHE A 78 -25.23 -27.52 20.49
CA PHE A 78 -24.61 -26.22 20.27
C PHE A 78 -23.29 -26.05 21.02
N ALA A 79 -23.03 -26.79 22.10
CA ALA A 79 -21.74 -26.74 22.81
C ALA A 79 -20.55 -27.17 21.95
N TYR A 80 -20.77 -28.01 20.92
CA TYR A 80 -19.74 -28.36 19.94
C TYR A 80 -19.29 -27.17 19.09
N VAL A 81 -20.18 -26.20 18.83
CA VAL A 81 -19.89 -24.98 18.07
C VAL A 81 -19.48 -23.84 18.99
N TYR A 82 -20.20 -23.68 20.10
CA TYR A 82 -20.07 -22.61 21.08
C TYR A 82 -19.86 -23.21 22.47
N PRO A 83 -18.60 -23.32 22.95
CA PRO A 83 -18.27 -24.06 24.18
C PRO A 83 -19.04 -23.62 25.43
N TYR A 84 -19.46 -22.35 25.44
CA TYR A 84 -20.16 -21.72 26.55
C TYR A 84 -21.63 -21.40 26.24
N GLN A 85 -22.24 -22.04 25.23
CA GLN A 85 -23.59 -21.72 24.76
C GLN A 85 -24.64 -21.65 25.88
N PHE A 86 -24.57 -22.56 26.85
CA PHE A 86 -25.50 -22.60 27.96
C PHE A 86 -25.53 -21.27 28.74
N TRP A 87 -24.37 -20.66 28.96
CA TRP A 87 -24.27 -19.40 29.68
C TRP A 87 -24.85 -18.25 28.85
N TYR A 88 -24.48 -18.16 27.57
CA TYR A 88 -24.96 -17.11 26.67
C TYR A 88 -26.47 -17.20 26.43
N SER A 89 -27.00 -18.39 26.13
CA SER A 89 -28.41 -18.58 25.81
C SER A 89 -29.32 -18.18 26.98
N ARG A 90 -28.95 -18.55 28.22
CA ARG A 90 -29.69 -18.19 29.42
C ARG A 90 -29.49 -16.73 29.79
N THR A 91 -28.27 -16.20 29.66
CA THR A 91 -27.98 -14.77 29.89
C THR A 91 -28.81 -13.88 28.97
N TYR A 92 -28.88 -14.20 27.67
CA TYR A 92 -29.70 -13.46 26.70
C TYR A 92 -31.19 -13.63 26.95
N ALA A 93 -31.67 -14.83 27.31
CA ALA A 93 -33.07 -15.04 27.68
C ALA A 93 -33.48 -14.21 28.91
N HIS A 94 -32.64 -14.16 29.94
CA HIS A 94 -32.90 -13.33 31.12
C HIS A 94 -32.81 -11.84 30.80
N TRP A 95 -31.91 -11.42 29.92
CA TRP A 95 -31.87 -10.04 29.46
C TRP A 95 -33.11 -9.65 28.65
N LEU A 96 -33.61 -10.51 27.77
CA LEU A 96 -34.87 -10.31 27.06
C LEU A 96 -36.04 -10.15 28.03
N GLN A 97 -36.13 -11.02 29.05
CA GLN A 97 -37.13 -10.89 30.11
C GLN A 97 -37.01 -9.53 30.83
N ARG A 98 -35.78 -9.11 31.18
CA ARG A 98 -35.54 -7.81 31.81
C ARG A 98 -35.92 -6.64 30.89
N MET A 99 -35.62 -6.71 29.60
CA MET A 99 -35.97 -5.66 28.64
C MET A 99 -37.49 -5.52 28.48
N VAL A 100 -38.23 -6.64 28.46
CA VAL A 100 -39.70 -6.63 28.41
C VAL A 100 -40.30 -6.03 29.69
N HIS A 101 -39.73 -6.35 30.86
CA HIS A 101 -40.22 -5.85 32.14
C HIS A 101 -39.72 -4.44 32.50
N GLN A 102 -38.63 -3.98 31.88
CA GLN A 102 -38.00 -2.67 32.12
C GLN A 102 -37.58 -2.00 30.80
N PRO A 103 -38.54 -1.50 30.01
CA PRO A 103 -38.26 -0.89 28.69
C PRO A 103 -37.37 0.37 28.79
N TYR A 104 -37.35 1.04 29.94
CA TYR A 104 -36.48 2.21 30.14
C TYR A 104 -34.99 1.86 29.99
N LEU A 105 -34.56 0.64 30.36
CA LEU A 105 -33.17 0.19 30.20
C LEU A 105 -32.73 0.20 28.74
N VAL A 106 -33.61 -0.27 27.84
CA VAL A 106 -33.35 -0.29 26.40
C VAL A 106 -33.29 1.13 25.85
N SER A 107 -34.23 2.00 26.26
CA SER A 107 -34.24 3.39 25.82
C SER A 107 -33.03 4.19 26.31
N GLY A 108 -32.60 3.96 27.55
CA GLY A 108 -31.41 4.58 28.14
C GLY A 108 -30.14 4.12 27.46
N TYR A 109 -30.01 2.81 27.21
CA TYR A 109 -28.88 2.24 26.49
C TYR A 109 -28.81 2.73 25.03
N SER A 110 -29.95 2.79 24.33
CA SER A 110 -30.02 3.35 22.98
C SER A 110 -29.60 4.82 22.94
N ARG A 111 -30.08 5.65 23.87
CA ARG A 111 -29.65 7.07 23.99
C ARG A 111 -28.16 7.20 24.29
N TYR A 112 -27.63 6.36 25.18
CA TYR A 112 -26.20 6.32 25.48
C TYR A 112 -25.38 6.01 24.23
N ARG A 113 -25.72 4.96 23.48
CA ARG A 113 -25.03 4.61 22.23
C ARG A 113 -25.15 5.69 21.17
N SER A 114 -26.34 6.26 20.94
CA SER A 114 -26.51 7.37 20.01
C SER A 114 -25.75 8.64 20.43
N THR A 115 -25.49 8.82 21.73
CA THR A 115 -24.69 9.95 22.23
C THR A 115 -23.22 9.70 21.95
N LEU A 116 -22.71 8.51 22.26
CA LEU A 116 -21.33 8.13 21.92
C LEU A 116 -21.05 8.17 20.42
N GLU A 117 -22.00 7.71 19.59
CA GLU A 117 -21.89 7.76 18.14
C GLU A 117 -21.78 9.20 17.61
N LYS A 118 -22.53 10.14 18.22
CA LYS A 118 -22.45 11.57 17.89
C LYS A 118 -21.14 12.20 18.32
N ILE A 119 -20.66 11.88 19.52
CA ILE A 119 -19.38 12.40 20.05
C ILE A 119 -18.22 11.90 19.18
N HIS A 120 -18.22 10.62 18.82
CA HIS A 120 -17.15 9.97 18.05
C HIS A 120 -17.46 9.84 16.55
N ALA A 121 -18.26 10.74 15.96
CA ALA A 121 -18.75 10.58 14.59
C ALA A 121 -17.65 10.39 13.51
N GLY A 122 -16.46 10.94 13.74
CA GLY A 122 -15.30 10.80 12.84
C GLY A 122 -14.45 9.54 13.05
N ALA A 123 -14.71 8.74 14.10
CA ALA A 123 -13.96 7.51 14.37
C ALA A 123 -14.52 6.32 13.55
N PRO A 124 -13.69 5.28 13.27
CA PRO A 124 -14.19 4.05 12.66
C PRO A 124 -15.28 3.42 13.53
N GLU A 125 -16.22 2.72 12.88
CA GLU A 125 -17.49 2.30 13.49
C GLU A 125 -17.33 1.56 14.82
N TRP A 126 -16.36 0.66 14.93
CA TRP A 126 -16.14 -0.10 16.15
C TRP A 126 -15.62 0.76 17.32
N TRP A 127 -14.92 1.87 17.04
CA TRP A 127 -14.38 2.78 18.05
C TRP A 127 -15.42 3.72 18.64
N LYS A 128 -16.53 3.96 17.93
CA LYS A 128 -17.54 4.95 18.30
C LYS A 128 -18.17 4.70 19.68
N TYR A 129 -18.16 3.45 20.14
CA TYR A 129 -18.76 3.05 21.43
C TYR A 129 -17.74 2.88 22.56
N ASN A 130 -16.47 3.24 22.34
CA ASN A 130 -15.45 3.19 23.38
C ASN A 130 -15.50 4.44 24.27
N VAL A 131 -15.21 4.27 25.55
CA VAL A 131 -15.03 5.39 26.49
C VAL A 131 -13.61 5.90 26.39
N ASN A 132 -13.46 7.22 26.22
CA ASN A 132 -12.18 7.91 26.11
C ASN A 132 -11.77 8.53 27.47
N SER A 133 -10.57 8.20 27.97
CA SER A 133 -10.04 8.73 29.24
C SER A 133 -9.90 10.25 29.28
N GLY A 134 -9.57 10.88 28.15
CA GLY A 134 -9.37 12.32 28.04
C GLY A 134 -10.68 13.10 28.10
N GLU A 135 -11.71 12.59 27.43
CA GLU A 135 -13.03 13.24 27.34
C GLU A 135 -13.89 12.96 28.58
N THR A 136 -13.85 11.73 29.10
CA THR A 136 -14.76 11.29 30.17
C THR A 136 -14.17 11.48 31.57
N LEU A 137 -12.85 11.32 31.73
CA LEU A 137 -12.16 11.38 33.02
C LEU A 137 -11.19 12.56 33.14
N GLY A 138 -10.95 13.31 32.05
CA GLY A 138 -9.96 14.40 32.01
C GLY A 138 -8.50 13.92 32.14
N LEU A 139 -8.25 12.61 32.02
CA LEU A 139 -6.94 11.99 32.20
C LEU A 139 -6.27 11.72 30.85
N PHE A 140 -4.95 11.97 30.78
CA PHE A 140 -4.13 11.73 29.59
C PHE A 140 -4.65 12.47 28.35
N LYS A 141 -4.94 13.78 28.48
CA LYS A 141 -5.52 14.60 27.40
C LYS A 141 -4.72 14.54 26.09
N ASP A 142 -3.39 14.51 26.18
CA ASP A 142 -2.52 14.48 25.01
C ASP A 142 -2.39 13.06 24.41
N ASN A 143 -2.67 12.02 25.20
CA ASN A 143 -2.55 10.62 24.81
C ASN A 143 -3.72 9.80 25.38
N PRO A 144 -4.95 10.02 24.90
CA PRO A 144 -6.13 9.39 25.46
C PRO A 144 -6.10 7.87 25.27
N LEU A 145 -6.59 7.16 26.29
CA LEU A 145 -6.79 5.73 26.28
C LEU A 145 -8.27 5.43 26.06
N PHE A 146 -8.52 4.45 25.21
CA PHE A 146 -9.87 4.02 24.86
C PHE A 146 -10.19 2.67 25.49
N PHE A 147 -11.36 2.57 26.10
CA PHE A 147 -11.85 1.38 26.79
C PHE A 147 -13.20 0.95 26.22
N ASN A 148 -13.31 -0.32 25.82
CA ASN A 148 -14.61 -0.90 25.48
C ASN A 148 -15.25 -1.44 26.76
N LEU A 149 -15.71 -0.54 27.62
CA LEU A 149 -16.35 -0.94 28.88
C LEU A 149 -17.63 -1.74 28.60
N GLU A 150 -18.38 -1.39 27.56
CA GLU A 150 -19.61 -2.10 27.17
C GLU A 150 -19.39 -3.61 27.00
N SER A 151 -18.28 -4.02 26.38
CA SER A 151 -17.95 -5.44 26.20
C SER A 151 -17.71 -6.22 27.51
N VAL A 152 -17.51 -5.53 28.64
CA VAL A 152 -17.34 -6.14 29.97
C VAL A 152 -18.61 -6.06 30.79
N ILE A 153 -19.22 -4.88 30.83
CA ILE A 153 -20.30 -4.59 31.78
C ILE A 153 -21.70 -4.84 31.21
N ASN A 154 -21.83 -4.86 29.88
CA ASN A 154 -23.12 -4.97 29.23
C ASN A 154 -23.19 -6.20 28.31
N PRO A 155 -23.84 -7.29 28.74
CA PRO A 155 -24.00 -8.47 27.89
C PRO A 155 -24.86 -8.20 26.65
N LEU A 156 -25.65 -7.11 26.58
CA LEU A 156 -26.30 -6.70 25.33
C LEU A 156 -25.31 -6.27 24.24
N ASN A 157 -24.06 -5.95 24.58
CA ASN A 157 -23.02 -5.68 23.59
C ASN A 157 -22.78 -6.91 22.68
N GLY A 158 -22.95 -8.14 23.17
CA GLY A 158 -22.87 -9.35 22.33
C GLY A 158 -24.01 -9.53 21.31
N LEU A 159 -25.06 -8.69 21.37
CA LEU A 159 -26.18 -8.70 20.41
C LEU A 159 -26.29 -7.39 19.61
N THR A 160 -25.79 -6.29 20.17
CA THR A 160 -25.94 -4.94 19.63
C THR A 160 -24.62 -4.32 19.22
N GLY A 161 -23.49 -4.85 19.71
CA GLY A 161 -22.15 -4.36 19.43
C GLY A 161 -21.86 -4.40 17.94
N VAL A 162 -20.96 -3.53 17.52
CA VAL A 162 -20.44 -3.57 16.14
C VAL A 162 -19.33 -4.60 16.11
N ASP A 163 -19.56 -5.68 15.37
CA ASP A 163 -18.57 -6.74 15.23
C ASP A 163 -17.34 -6.27 14.47
N PHE A 164 -16.17 -6.65 14.98
CA PHE A 164 -14.92 -6.48 14.28
C PHE A 164 -14.86 -7.47 13.12
N ASN A 165 -15.35 -7.06 11.94
CA ASN A 165 -15.25 -7.85 10.73
C ASN A 165 -13.84 -7.72 10.13
N ASP A 166 -13.12 -8.84 10.05
CA ASP A 166 -11.78 -8.89 9.49
C ASP A 166 -11.81 -9.67 8.16
N GLN A 167 -11.96 -8.95 7.05
CA GLN A 167 -12.03 -9.56 5.72
C GLN A 167 -10.80 -10.41 5.38
N ASP A 168 -9.64 -10.10 5.95
CA ASP A 168 -8.41 -10.87 5.68
C ASP A 168 -8.43 -12.26 6.36
N LYS A 169 -9.48 -12.60 7.12
CA LYS A 169 -9.76 -13.97 7.58
C LYS A 169 -10.57 -14.79 6.58
N VAL A 170 -11.24 -14.13 5.63
CA VAL A 170 -12.13 -14.78 4.67
C VAL A 170 -11.33 -15.17 3.45
N THR A 171 -11.26 -16.47 3.21
CA THR A 171 -10.54 -17.06 2.08
C THR A 171 -11.39 -18.08 1.31
N GLY A 172 -12.67 -18.13 1.63
CA GLY A 172 -13.63 -19.03 1.02
C GLY A 172 -14.91 -19.09 1.84
N TRP A 173 -15.86 -19.89 1.35
CA TRP A 173 -17.18 -20.04 1.97
C TRP A 173 -17.09 -20.54 3.43
N ALA A 174 -16.22 -21.51 3.73
CA ALA A 174 -16.13 -22.10 5.07
C ALA A 174 -15.56 -21.12 6.12
N THR A 175 -14.53 -20.35 5.76
CA THR A 175 -13.96 -19.33 6.65
C THR A 175 -14.90 -18.12 6.78
N ASN A 176 -15.64 -17.78 5.73
CA ASN A 176 -16.73 -16.81 5.81
C ASN A 176 -17.81 -17.27 6.80
N MET A 177 -18.33 -18.50 6.63
CA MET A 177 -19.31 -19.08 7.54
C MET A 177 -18.81 -19.10 8.98
N LEU A 178 -17.56 -19.51 9.22
CA LEU A 178 -16.98 -19.54 10.57
C LEU A 178 -16.86 -18.14 11.18
N GLN A 179 -16.52 -17.13 10.37
CA GLN A 179 -16.50 -15.74 10.81
C GLN A 179 -17.90 -15.23 11.12
N GLU A 180 -18.89 -15.49 10.26
CA GLU A 180 -20.31 -15.15 10.49
C GLU A 180 -20.86 -15.81 11.75
N LEU A 181 -20.54 -17.08 12.00
CA LEU A 181 -20.90 -17.76 13.25
C LEU A 181 -20.27 -17.08 14.47
N GLY A 182 -19.04 -16.59 14.34
CA GLY A 182 -18.37 -15.82 15.38
C GLY A 182 -18.99 -14.44 15.67
N LYS A 183 -19.88 -13.94 14.81
CA LYS A 183 -20.61 -12.66 15.00
C LYS A 183 -21.83 -12.81 15.90
N PHE A 184 -22.51 -13.95 15.85
CA PHE A 184 -23.77 -14.16 16.56
C PHE A 184 -23.57 -14.72 17.99
N GLY A 185 -22.78 -14.03 18.81
CA GLY A 185 -22.65 -14.31 20.24
C GLY A 185 -21.33 -14.98 20.64
N PRO A 186 -21.33 -16.11 21.39
CA PRO A 186 -20.09 -16.74 21.90
C PRO A 186 -19.03 -16.93 20.83
N SER A 187 -17.76 -16.76 21.22
CA SER A 187 -16.64 -17.19 20.39
C SER A 187 -16.82 -18.67 20.01
N THR A 188 -16.67 -18.97 18.71
CA THR A 188 -16.66 -20.35 18.21
C THR A 188 -15.54 -21.15 18.89
N PHE A 189 -15.69 -22.47 18.95
CA PHE A 189 -14.68 -23.33 19.54
C PHE A 189 -13.31 -23.12 18.86
N THR A 190 -12.27 -22.92 19.68
CA THR A 190 -10.90 -22.63 19.21
C THR A 190 -10.38 -23.66 18.22
N GLY A 191 -10.82 -24.92 18.33
CA GLY A 191 -10.48 -25.98 17.37
C GLY A 191 -10.88 -25.66 15.93
N PHE A 192 -12.01 -24.99 15.70
CA PHE A 192 -12.40 -24.56 14.35
C PHE A 192 -11.53 -23.43 13.83
N SER A 193 -11.14 -22.50 14.71
CA SER A 193 -10.21 -21.42 14.34
C SER A 193 -8.84 -22.00 13.97
N LEU A 194 -8.33 -22.98 14.73
CA LEU A 194 -7.09 -23.68 14.39
C LEU A 194 -7.21 -24.50 13.10
N ALA A 195 -8.34 -25.18 12.88
CA ALA A 195 -8.57 -25.91 11.63
C ALA A 195 -8.59 -24.96 10.42
N ALA A 196 -9.25 -23.79 10.54
CA ALA A 196 -9.21 -22.75 9.54
C ALA A 196 -7.79 -22.20 9.32
N ALA A 197 -7.00 -22.06 10.39
CA ALA A 197 -5.61 -21.63 10.31
C ALA A 197 -4.74 -22.62 9.54
N VAL A 198 -4.84 -23.93 9.85
CA VAL A 198 -4.14 -25.00 9.14
C VAL A 198 -4.57 -25.06 7.68
N ALA A 199 -5.87 -25.03 7.41
CA ALA A 199 -6.39 -25.07 6.04
C ALA A 199 -5.97 -23.86 5.21
N SER A 200 -5.86 -22.68 5.82
CA SER A 200 -5.33 -21.47 5.16
C SER A 200 -3.84 -21.61 4.90
N LYS A 201 -3.06 -22.11 5.87
CA LYS A 201 -1.62 -22.34 5.73
C LYS A 201 -1.29 -23.35 4.62
N LEU A 202 -2.05 -24.44 4.53
CA LEU A 202 -1.89 -25.45 3.48
C LEU A 202 -2.21 -24.90 2.07
N ARG A 203 -2.98 -23.81 1.97
CA ARG A 203 -3.29 -23.10 0.73
C ARG A 203 -2.34 -21.93 0.44
N GLY A 204 -1.31 -21.73 1.27
CA GLY A 204 -0.38 -20.59 1.14
C GLY A 204 -0.96 -19.24 1.61
N GLU A 205 -2.14 -19.23 2.23
CA GLU A 205 -2.81 -18.02 2.71
C GLU A 205 -2.26 -17.60 4.10
N GLU A 206 -0.96 -17.26 4.14
CA GLU A 206 -0.21 -17.04 5.38
C GLU A 206 -0.81 -15.95 6.30
N LEU A 207 -1.36 -14.88 5.72
CA LEU A 207 -2.02 -13.81 6.48
C LEU A 207 -3.29 -14.34 7.17
N ALA A 208 -4.16 -15.02 6.44
CA ALA A 208 -5.38 -15.61 6.99
C ALA A 208 -5.06 -16.67 8.05
N ALA A 209 -4.06 -17.52 7.78
CA ALA A 209 -3.57 -18.52 8.73
C ALA A 209 -3.15 -17.89 10.06
N SER A 210 -2.36 -16.80 10.02
CA SER A 210 -1.92 -16.09 11.22
C SER A 210 -3.08 -15.49 12.03
N LYS A 211 -4.12 -14.97 11.34
CA LYS A 211 -5.30 -14.36 11.96
C LYS A 211 -6.26 -15.37 12.56
N TRP A 212 -6.39 -16.55 11.96
CA TRP A 212 -7.17 -17.66 12.51
C TRP A 212 -6.43 -18.39 13.64
N GLY A 213 -5.11 -18.52 13.54
CA GLY A 213 -4.30 -19.26 14.51
C GLY A 213 -4.32 -18.62 15.90
N GLY A 214 -4.21 -17.29 15.97
CA GLY A 214 -4.28 -16.54 17.22
C GLY A 214 -3.31 -17.05 18.30
N ARG A 215 -3.56 -16.67 19.56
CA ARG A 215 -2.86 -17.24 20.72
C ARG A 215 -3.64 -18.45 21.21
N LEU A 216 -2.97 -19.58 21.39
CA LEU A 216 -3.57 -20.77 21.99
C LEU A 216 -3.74 -20.59 23.51
N ILE A 217 -2.76 -19.94 24.14
CA ILE A 217 -2.70 -19.72 25.58
C ILE A 217 -2.62 -18.20 25.81
N PRO A 218 -3.76 -17.50 26.01
CA PRO A 218 -3.78 -16.03 26.13
C PRO A 218 -2.83 -15.46 27.19
N GLN A 219 -2.56 -16.21 28.27
CA GLN A 219 -1.67 -15.83 29.37
C GLN A 219 -0.21 -15.63 28.92
N THR A 220 0.21 -16.25 27.81
CA THR A 220 1.56 -16.07 27.23
C THR A 220 1.82 -14.61 26.84
N ALA A 221 0.78 -13.86 26.45
CA ALA A 221 0.90 -12.43 26.18
C ALA A 221 1.31 -11.63 27.42
N THR A 222 0.91 -12.10 28.61
CA THR A 222 1.27 -11.48 29.89
C THR A 222 2.74 -11.76 30.21
N LEU A 223 3.20 -13.01 30.02
CA LEU A 223 4.61 -13.38 30.19
C LEU A 223 5.52 -12.56 29.27
N ARG A 224 5.14 -12.46 27.99
CA ARG A 224 5.86 -11.63 27.01
C ARG A 224 5.90 -10.15 27.42
N SER A 225 4.78 -9.63 27.93
CA SER A 225 4.70 -8.24 28.43
C SER A 225 5.62 -7.98 29.62
N VAL A 226 5.71 -8.94 30.56
CA VAL A 226 6.64 -8.86 31.69
C VAL A 226 8.08 -8.90 31.19
N ALA A 227 8.43 -9.83 30.31
CA ALA A 227 9.77 -9.92 29.75
C ALA A 227 10.18 -8.63 29.03
N ALA A 228 9.26 -8.01 28.27
CA ALA A 228 9.53 -6.78 27.53
C ALA A 228 9.88 -5.60 28.45
N LEU A 229 9.26 -5.51 29.62
CA LEU A 229 9.61 -4.51 30.64
C LEU A 229 11.04 -4.68 31.19
N PHE A 230 11.60 -5.88 31.09
CA PHE A 230 13.00 -6.18 31.41
C PHE A 230 13.93 -6.13 30.19
N GLY A 231 13.45 -5.61 29.05
CA GLY A 231 14.26 -5.42 27.84
C GLY A 231 14.35 -6.65 26.94
N ALA A 232 13.53 -7.67 27.14
CA ALA A 232 13.54 -8.89 26.31
C ALA A 232 12.15 -9.18 25.73
N ASP A 233 12.04 -9.35 24.40
CA ASP A 233 10.81 -9.82 23.79
C ASP A 233 10.81 -11.36 23.68
N VAL A 234 10.02 -12.03 24.52
CA VAL A 234 9.98 -13.50 24.59
C VAL A 234 8.58 -14.00 24.27
N GLU A 235 8.38 -14.48 23.04
CA GLU A 235 7.16 -15.16 22.63
C GLU A 235 7.26 -16.66 22.95
N VAL A 236 6.25 -17.23 23.60
CA VAL A 236 6.22 -18.66 23.98
C VAL A 236 4.94 -19.37 23.54
N ASP A 237 4.00 -18.68 22.90
CA ASP A 237 2.77 -19.30 22.41
C ASP A 237 3.04 -20.18 21.17
N PRO A 238 2.71 -21.48 21.21
CA PRO A 238 3.01 -22.39 20.10
C PRO A 238 2.23 -22.04 18.82
N ALA A 239 1.01 -21.50 18.93
CA ALA A 239 0.23 -21.11 17.76
C ALA A 239 0.79 -19.83 17.12
N ILE A 240 1.27 -18.87 17.92
CA ILE A 240 1.94 -17.67 17.38
C ILE A 240 3.24 -18.03 16.67
N HIS A 241 4.04 -18.94 17.23
CA HIS A 241 5.24 -19.44 16.53
C HIS A 241 4.89 -20.14 15.23
N PHE A 242 3.96 -21.11 15.29
CA PHE A 242 3.65 -21.93 14.13
C PHE A 242 2.93 -21.18 13.01
N PHE A 243 1.95 -20.33 13.33
CA PHE A 243 1.13 -19.62 12.35
C PHE A 243 1.54 -18.18 12.10
N SER A 244 2.35 -17.57 12.97
CA SER A 244 2.69 -16.15 12.86
C SER A 244 4.19 -15.86 12.99
N GLY A 245 5.06 -16.87 13.11
CA GLY A 245 6.51 -16.70 13.18
C GLY A 245 6.95 -15.86 14.38
N GLY A 246 6.29 -16.00 15.54
CA GLY A 246 6.68 -15.33 16.79
C GLY A 246 6.05 -13.95 17.02
N LEU A 247 5.35 -13.37 16.04
CA LEU A 247 4.68 -12.08 16.20
C LEU A 247 3.27 -12.12 15.63
N GLY A 248 2.25 -11.82 16.44
CA GLY A 248 0.85 -11.88 16.03
C GLY A 248 0.50 -10.87 14.92
N PRO A 249 -0.56 -11.10 14.12
CA PRO A 249 -0.91 -10.26 12.98
C PRO A 249 -1.25 -8.81 13.33
N TYR A 250 -1.90 -8.58 14.48
CA TYR A 250 -2.20 -7.23 14.95
C TYR A 250 -1.00 -6.57 15.67
N GLU A 251 -0.06 -7.37 16.18
CA GLU A 251 1.19 -6.88 16.78
C GLU A 251 2.12 -6.38 15.67
N ARG A 252 2.27 -7.14 14.58
CA ARG A 252 3.00 -6.77 13.37
C ARG A 252 2.67 -5.37 12.85
N ARG A 253 1.38 -5.01 12.77
CA ARG A 253 0.94 -3.67 12.33
C ARG A 253 1.41 -2.57 13.28
N ARG A 254 1.40 -2.84 14.58
CA ARG A 254 1.89 -1.89 15.60
C ARG A 254 3.40 -1.76 15.56
N VAL A 255 4.12 -2.84 15.25
CA VAL A 255 5.57 -2.79 14.99
C VAL A 255 5.84 -1.91 13.78
N GLY A 256 5.10 -2.07 12.68
CA GLY A 256 5.19 -1.16 11.52
C GLY A 256 4.94 0.31 11.87
N ARG A 257 3.99 0.61 12.76
CA ARG A 257 3.76 1.98 13.23
C ARG A 257 4.89 2.49 14.14
N THR A 258 5.48 1.61 14.94
CA THR A 258 6.62 1.92 15.81
C THR A 258 7.86 2.21 14.95
N LEU A 259 8.10 1.41 13.92
CA LEU A 259 9.09 1.61 12.87
C LEU A 259 8.96 3.01 12.24
N ALA A 260 7.76 3.39 11.79
CA ALA A 260 7.54 4.75 11.26
C ALA A 260 7.89 5.82 12.30
N GLY A 261 7.51 5.63 13.56
CA GLY A 261 7.86 6.56 14.64
C GLY A 261 9.37 6.62 14.93
N MET A 262 10.14 5.57 14.65
CA MET A 262 11.60 5.60 14.77
C MET A 262 12.23 6.46 13.66
N GLY A 263 11.64 6.46 12.46
CA GLY A 263 12.04 7.34 11.36
C GLY A 263 11.67 8.79 11.59
N ASP A 264 10.45 9.04 12.07
CA ASP A 264 9.99 10.39 12.43
C ASP A 264 10.92 11.05 13.50
N ASN A 265 11.52 10.23 14.37
CA ASN A 265 12.47 10.68 15.40
C ASN A 265 13.93 10.75 14.92
N GLY A 266 14.20 10.44 13.64
CA GLY A 266 15.54 10.47 13.05
C GLY A 266 16.49 9.39 13.57
N LEU A 267 15.97 8.28 14.12
CA LEU A 267 16.81 7.17 14.61
C LEU A 267 17.40 6.34 13.46
N TYR A 268 16.66 6.20 12.37
CA TYR A 268 17.01 5.42 11.18
C TYR A 268 16.49 6.13 9.92
N SER A 269 17.09 5.83 8.77
CA SER A 269 16.62 6.38 7.48
C SER A 269 15.24 5.78 7.10
N GLU A 270 14.47 6.49 6.26
CA GLU A 270 13.17 5.98 5.76
C GLU A 270 13.39 4.67 4.98
N ALA A 271 14.47 4.56 4.23
CA ALA A 271 14.90 3.36 3.51
C ALA A 271 15.10 2.16 4.45
N ASP A 272 15.87 2.33 5.53
CA ASP A 272 16.18 1.23 6.46
C ASP A 272 14.94 0.73 7.19
N ILE A 273 14.02 1.64 7.52
CA ILE A 273 12.76 1.31 8.21
C ILE A 273 11.83 0.53 7.30
N ILE A 274 11.76 0.90 6.03
CA ILE A 274 10.98 0.20 5.01
C ILE A 274 11.53 -1.21 4.80
N ASP A 275 12.85 -1.35 4.70
CA ASP A 275 13.53 -2.62 4.55
C ASP A 275 13.36 -3.52 5.78
N ALA A 276 13.51 -2.96 6.98
CA ALA A 276 13.26 -3.66 8.23
C ALA A 276 11.79 -4.14 8.30
N GLY A 277 10.84 -3.30 7.86
CA GLY A 277 9.43 -3.63 7.77
C GLY A 277 9.13 -4.79 6.81
N PHE A 278 9.84 -4.86 5.68
CA PHE A 278 9.68 -5.92 4.68
C PHE A 278 10.37 -7.22 5.10
N ARG A 279 11.64 -7.16 5.53
CA ARG A 279 12.45 -8.33 5.95
C ARG A 279 12.01 -8.92 7.29
N GLN A 280 11.42 -8.09 8.16
CA GLN A 280 10.88 -8.48 9.46
C GLN A 280 11.88 -9.21 10.34
N SER A 281 13.13 -8.80 10.23
CA SER A 281 14.29 -9.37 10.92
C SER A 281 15.41 -8.33 10.94
N GLY A 282 16.37 -8.51 11.85
CA GLY A 282 17.52 -7.63 12.01
C GLY A 282 17.34 -6.58 13.11
N PRO A 283 18.41 -5.85 13.46
CA PRO A 283 18.46 -5.01 14.67
C PRO A 283 17.36 -3.95 14.74
N ILE A 284 17.07 -3.29 13.61
CA ILE A 284 16.04 -2.24 13.52
C ILE A 284 14.65 -2.83 13.78
N TRP A 285 14.36 -4.00 13.20
CA TRP A 285 13.09 -4.69 13.42
C TRP A 285 12.96 -5.18 14.87
N ASP A 286 14.00 -5.81 15.41
CA ASP A 286 13.99 -6.35 16.77
C ASP A 286 13.83 -5.24 17.81
N GLU A 287 14.47 -4.09 17.60
CA GLU A 287 14.28 -2.90 18.43
C GLU A 287 12.84 -2.38 18.34
N ALA A 288 12.26 -2.31 17.14
CA ALA A 288 10.87 -1.89 16.96
C ALA A 288 9.89 -2.85 17.64
N VAL A 289 10.13 -4.16 17.58
CA VAL A 289 9.36 -5.19 18.29
C VAL A 289 9.43 -4.96 19.79
N LEU A 290 10.64 -4.78 20.34
CA LEU A 290 10.83 -4.56 21.77
C LEU A 290 10.14 -3.27 22.26
N ARG A 291 10.35 -2.15 21.56
CA ARG A 291 9.72 -0.86 21.86
C ARG A 291 8.19 -0.96 21.82
N GLN A 292 7.65 -1.67 20.83
CA GLN A 292 6.22 -1.93 20.73
C GLN A 292 5.72 -2.76 21.92
N SER A 293 6.41 -3.84 22.28
CA SER A 293 6.05 -4.71 23.40
C SER A 293 6.08 -3.96 24.73
N GLN A 294 7.11 -3.14 24.97
CA GLN A 294 7.22 -2.27 26.15
C GLN A 294 6.05 -1.27 26.26
N THR A 295 5.72 -0.61 25.15
CA THR A 295 4.59 0.34 25.09
C THR A 295 3.25 -0.33 25.41
N ARG A 296 3.10 -1.62 25.09
CA ARG A 296 1.86 -2.37 25.32
C ARG A 296 1.78 -3.07 26.67
N ALA A 297 2.91 -3.32 27.32
CA ALA A 297 2.97 -4.11 28.54
C ALA A 297 2.03 -3.60 29.65
N PRO A 298 1.94 -2.29 29.97
CA PRO A 298 1.02 -1.82 31.01
C PRO A 298 -0.44 -2.15 30.71
N GLY A 299 -0.86 -2.00 29.45
CA GLY A 299 -2.23 -2.30 29.03
C GLY A 299 -2.56 -3.80 29.06
N GLN A 300 -1.58 -4.65 28.75
CA GLN A 300 -1.74 -6.11 28.83
C GLN A 300 -1.81 -6.59 30.28
N LEU A 301 -0.99 -6.05 31.17
CA LEU A 301 -1.01 -6.38 32.60
C LEU A 301 -2.32 -5.93 33.26
N THR A 302 -2.82 -4.75 32.87
CA THR A 302 -4.14 -4.27 33.30
C THR A 302 -5.25 -5.19 32.80
N SER A 303 -5.18 -5.62 31.53
CA SER A 303 -6.17 -6.56 30.99
C SER A 303 -6.12 -7.94 31.64
N ALA A 304 -4.94 -8.42 32.03
CA ALA A 304 -4.76 -9.70 32.70
C ALA A 304 -5.37 -9.69 34.12
N THR A 305 -5.37 -8.53 34.79
CA THR A 305 -5.88 -8.37 36.15
C THR A 305 -7.36 -7.99 36.20
N LEU A 306 -7.80 -7.07 35.33
CA LEU A 306 -9.16 -6.51 35.35
C LEU A 306 -10.10 -7.09 34.28
N GLY A 307 -9.57 -7.86 33.32
CA GLY A 307 -10.33 -8.46 32.23
C GLY A 307 -10.16 -7.74 30.88
N VAL A 308 -10.65 -8.38 29.81
CA VAL A 308 -10.33 -8.02 28.41
C VAL A 308 -10.79 -6.63 28.00
N GLY A 309 -11.94 -6.13 28.46
CA GLY A 309 -12.40 -4.79 28.06
C GLY A 309 -11.78 -3.64 28.88
N PHE A 310 -10.95 -3.95 29.87
CA PHE A 310 -10.04 -2.98 30.51
C PHE A 310 -8.70 -2.87 29.79
N ARG A 311 -8.52 -3.55 28.65
CA ARG A 311 -7.33 -3.39 27.80
C ARG A 311 -7.35 -2.01 27.16
N PRO A 312 -6.49 -1.06 27.57
CA PRO A 312 -6.47 0.25 26.95
C PRO A 312 -6.00 0.12 25.51
N ARG A 313 -6.74 0.75 24.61
CA ARG A 313 -6.33 0.95 23.22
C ARG A 313 -5.84 2.39 23.06
N THR A 314 -4.86 2.56 22.18
CA THR A 314 -4.12 3.82 22.03
C THR A 314 -4.59 4.58 20.80
N GLN A 315 -4.26 5.87 20.71
CA GLN A 315 -4.46 6.66 19.48
C GLN A 315 -3.76 6.03 18.25
N THR A 316 -2.60 5.41 18.47
CA THR A 316 -1.91 4.60 17.45
C THR A 316 -2.80 3.49 16.89
N ASP A 317 -3.53 2.79 17.74
CA ASP A 317 -4.45 1.72 17.30
C ASP A 317 -5.61 2.29 16.48
N LEU A 318 -6.13 3.46 16.85
CA LEU A 318 -7.19 4.16 16.12
C LEU A 318 -6.71 4.58 14.73
N ALA A 319 -5.50 5.13 14.65
CA ALA A 319 -4.90 5.57 13.39
C ALA A 319 -4.65 4.40 12.42
N ILE A 320 -4.15 3.26 12.91
CA ILE A 320 -3.95 2.05 12.09
C ILE A 320 -5.28 1.57 11.51
N ASP A 321 -6.35 1.53 12.31
CA ASP A 321 -7.64 1.06 11.85
C ASP A 321 -8.34 2.03 10.88
N ALA A 322 -8.20 3.34 11.13
CA ALA A 322 -8.67 4.37 10.20
C ALA A 322 -7.93 4.29 8.85
N PHE A 323 -6.61 4.03 8.90
CA PHE A 323 -5.81 3.75 7.72
C PHE A 323 -6.32 2.49 6.99
N ASP A 324 -6.44 1.34 7.66
CA ASP A 324 -6.89 0.09 7.03
C ASP A 324 -8.29 0.21 6.40
N GLN A 325 -9.20 0.96 7.02
CA GLN A 325 -10.51 1.23 6.44
C GLN A 325 -10.41 2.11 5.19
N SER A 326 -9.58 3.16 5.23
CA SER A 326 -9.35 4.06 4.10
C SER A 326 -8.69 3.30 2.93
N HIS A 327 -7.67 2.49 3.23
CA HIS A 327 -6.95 1.68 2.27
C HIS A 327 -7.86 0.63 1.61
N ARG A 328 -8.69 -0.08 2.39
CA ARG A 328 -9.65 -1.03 1.83
C ARG A 328 -10.70 -0.37 0.96
N ARG A 329 -11.24 0.78 1.38
CA ARG A 329 -12.18 1.55 0.55
C ARG A 329 -11.54 2.01 -0.75
N PHE A 330 -10.30 2.48 -0.70
CA PHE A 330 -9.54 2.87 -1.88
C PHE A 330 -9.41 1.71 -2.87
N TRP A 331 -8.95 0.55 -2.43
CA TRP A 331 -8.82 -0.64 -3.29
C TRP A 331 -10.16 -1.26 -3.70
N ALA A 332 -11.24 -1.07 -2.93
CA ALA A 332 -12.58 -1.48 -3.38
C ALA A 332 -13.11 -0.66 -4.58
N MET A 333 -12.49 0.49 -4.86
CA MET A 333 -12.83 1.36 -5.98
C MET A 333 -11.78 1.32 -7.10
N SER A 334 -10.71 0.53 -6.97
CA SER A 334 -9.58 0.57 -7.90
C SER A 334 -9.95 0.17 -9.33
N ASP A 335 -10.93 -0.72 -9.49
CA ASP A 335 -11.40 -1.18 -10.81
C ASP A 335 -11.97 -0.03 -11.64
N ALA A 336 -12.61 0.95 -10.99
CA ALA A 336 -13.18 2.13 -11.63
C ALA A 336 -12.16 3.28 -11.80
N MET A 337 -10.95 3.15 -11.28
CA MET A 337 -9.90 4.18 -11.35
C MET A 337 -8.90 3.90 -12.46
N THR A 338 -8.38 4.95 -13.09
CA THR A 338 -7.22 4.89 -13.99
C THR A 338 -5.92 4.63 -13.22
N PRO A 339 -4.84 4.14 -13.86
CA PRO A 339 -3.54 3.98 -13.21
C PRO A 339 -3.00 5.28 -12.59
N ALA A 340 -3.26 6.44 -13.20
CA ALA A 340 -2.88 7.74 -12.67
C ALA A 340 -3.64 8.10 -11.38
N GLU A 341 -4.95 7.86 -11.35
CA GLU A 341 -5.78 8.04 -10.15
C GLU A 341 -5.34 7.12 -9.01
N ILE A 342 -4.92 5.88 -9.32
CA ILE A 342 -4.36 4.96 -8.32
C ILE A 342 -3.09 5.54 -7.71
N ARG A 343 -2.12 5.99 -8.51
CA ARG A 343 -0.88 6.61 -8.01
C ARG A 343 -1.16 7.83 -7.15
N ASN A 344 -2.03 8.73 -7.63
CA ASN A 344 -2.40 9.95 -6.91
C ASN A 344 -3.12 9.62 -5.59
N GLY A 345 -4.02 8.64 -5.60
CA GLY A 345 -4.74 8.19 -4.41
C GLY A 345 -3.84 7.53 -3.37
N LEU A 346 -2.86 6.72 -3.80
CA LEU A 346 -1.85 6.15 -2.90
C LEU A 346 -0.97 7.24 -2.28
N ASN A 347 -0.57 8.25 -3.05
CA ASN A 347 0.17 9.40 -2.51
C ASN A 347 -0.67 10.21 -1.51
N ALA A 348 -1.95 10.45 -1.81
CA ALA A 348 -2.85 11.12 -0.87
C ALA A 348 -3.04 10.31 0.42
N LEU A 349 -3.11 8.98 0.33
CA LEU A 349 -3.13 8.10 1.50
C LEU A 349 -1.82 8.18 2.29
N ARG A 350 -0.66 8.20 1.63
CA ARG A 350 0.65 8.34 2.28
C ARG A 350 0.79 9.69 2.99
N GLN A 351 0.34 10.79 2.37
CA GLN A 351 0.32 12.11 3.00
C GLN A 351 -0.58 12.13 4.22
N LYS A 352 -1.76 11.49 4.15
CA LYS A 352 -2.69 11.40 5.28
C LYS A 352 -2.18 10.46 6.39
N TYR A 353 -1.48 9.40 6.01
CA TYR A 353 -0.95 8.37 6.91
C TYR A 353 0.52 8.09 6.57
N PRO A 354 1.47 8.90 7.10
CA PRO A 354 2.90 8.74 6.80
C PRO A 354 3.48 7.35 7.13
N PHE A 355 2.84 6.64 8.06
CA PHE A 355 3.18 5.25 8.44
C PHE A 355 2.59 4.17 7.51
N MET A 356 1.89 4.54 6.44
CA MET A 356 1.20 3.59 5.55
C MET A 356 2.12 2.47 5.08
N ASP A 357 3.27 2.84 4.49
CA ASP A 357 4.16 1.87 3.84
C ASP A 357 4.74 0.88 4.87
N THR A 358 5.21 1.37 6.02
CA THR A 358 5.76 0.50 7.07
C THR A 358 4.71 -0.46 7.64
N VAL A 359 3.46 -0.01 7.80
CA VAL A 359 2.36 -0.86 8.30
C VAL A 359 1.96 -1.93 7.27
N LEU A 360 1.91 -1.58 5.99
CA LEU A 360 1.61 -2.54 4.91
C LEU A 360 2.74 -3.58 4.78
N LEU A 361 3.99 -3.15 4.82
CA LEU A 361 5.16 -4.01 4.68
C LEU A 361 5.36 -4.95 5.88
N SER A 362 4.97 -4.51 7.08
CA SER A 362 5.03 -5.33 8.30
C SER A 362 4.02 -6.48 8.32
N ARG A 363 3.10 -6.56 7.35
CA ARG A 363 2.17 -7.69 7.23
C ARG A 363 2.95 -9.00 6.99
N LYS A 364 2.47 -10.13 7.51
CA LYS A 364 3.19 -11.42 7.40
C LYS A 364 3.49 -11.83 5.97
N GLY A 365 2.62 -11.49 5.04
CA GLY A 365 2.74 -11.78 3.62
C GLY A 365 1.43 -11.50 2.91
N GLY A 366 1.33 -12.01 1.70
CA GLY A 366 0.18 -11.82 0.83
C GLY A 366 0.41 -10.71 -0.18
N LEU A 367 -0.41 -10.75 -1.23
CA LEU A 367 -0.25 -9.92 -2.43
C LEU A 367 -0.35 -8.43 -2.15
N ASP A 368 -1.10 -8.03 -1.11
CA ASP A 368 -1.14 -6.65 -0.63
C ASP A 368 0.24 -6.13 -0.21
N ARG A 369 1.02 -6.96 0.48
CA ARG A 369 2.36 -6.59 0.96
C ARG A 369 3.31 -6.43 -0.22
N ASP A 370 3.28 -7.40 -1.13
CA ASP A 370 4.17 -7.44 -2.29
C ASP A 370 3.84 -6.29 -3.26
N ARG A 371 2.55 -6.00 -3.48
CA ARG A 371 2.09 -4.81 -4.19
C ARG A 371 2.56 -3.52 -3.54
N ALA A 372 2.40 -3.39 -2.22
CA ALA A 372 2.86 -2.20 -1.49
C ALA A 372 4.37 -2.01 -1.60
N PHE A 373 5.13 -3.11 -1.54
CA PHE A 373 6.59 -3.10 -1.72
C PHE A 373 6.97 -2.66 -3.13
N ALA A 374 6.36 -3.26 -4.16
CA ALA A 374 6.60 -2.88 -5.55
C ALA A 374 6.28 -1.40 -5.80
N TYR A 375 5.13 -0.89 -5.34
CA TYR A 375 4.82 0.55 -5.45
C TYR A 375 5.84 1.42 -4.70
N ASN A 376 6.29 1.00 -3.52
CA ASN A 376 7.30 1.75 -2.77
C ASN A 376 8.63 1.80 -3.54
N VAL A 377 9.13 0.67 -4.05
CA VAL A 377 10.38 0.60 -4.82
C VAL A 377 10.29 1.38 -6.13
N LEU A 378 9.23 1.19 -6.91
CA LEU A 378 9.05 1.90 -8.18
C LEU A 378 8.88 3.42 -7.97
N SER A 379 8.41 3.85 -6.81
CA SER A 379 8.34 5.28 -6.46
C SER A 379 9.72 5.91 -6.18
N ARG A 380 10.79 5.11 -6.09
CA ARG A 380 12.20 5.55 -5.96
C ARG A 380 12.89 5.73 -7.31
N ILE A 381 12.23 5.38 -8.40
CA ILE A 381 12.77 5.53 -9.76
C ILE A 381 12.27 6.85 -10.35
N PRO A 382 13.12 7.65 -10.99
CA PRO A 382 12.71 8.86 -11.72
C PRO A 382 11.76 8.55 -12.89
N PRO A 383 10.99 9.54 -13.37
CA PRO A 383 10.28 9.43 -14.64
C PRO A 383 11.23 9.10 -15.80
N ALA A 384 10.72 8.45 -16.85
CA ALA A 384 11.44 7.96 -18.04
C ALA A 384 12.50 6.85 -17.82
N GLN A 385 13.04 6.66 -16.62
CA GLN A 385 14.14 5.72 -16.36
C GLN A 385 13.70 4.31 -15.94
N SER A 386 12.39 4.05 -15.83
CA SER A 386 11.86 2.75 -15.39
C SER A 386 12.45 1.57 -16.17
N ASN A 387 12.58 1.70 -17.49
CA ASN A 387 13.10 0.62 -18.35
C ASN A 387 14.58 0.37 -18.13
N ASP A 388 15.36 1.40 -17.84
CA ASP A 388 16.80 1.29 -17.61
C ASP A 388 17.06 0.55 -16.30
N PHE A 389 16.33 0.92 -15.24
CA PHE A 389 16.35 0.18 -13.97
C PHE A 389 15.82 -1.25 -14.11
N ALA A 390 14.80 -1.51 -14.94
CA ALA A 390 14.31 -2.87 -15.19
C ALA A 390 15.40 -3.75 -15.81
N LYS A 391 16.06 -3.24 -16.87
CA LYS A 391 17.16 -3.95 -17.55
C LYS A 391 18.31 -4.23 -16.58
N LEU A 392 18.62 -3.28 -15.70
CA LEU A 392 19.67 -3.40 -14.70
C LEU A 392 19.46 -4.56 -13.71
N VAL A 393 18.20 -4.82 -13.32
CA VAL A 393 17.86 -5.99 -12.46
C VAL A 393 17.40 -7.22 -13.25
N GLY A 394 17.59 -7.24 -14.57
CA GLY A 394 17.16 -8.36 -15.41
C GLY A 394 15.63 -8.59 -15.43
N VAL A 395 14.83 -7.59 -15.08
CA VAL A 395 13.37 -7.62 -15.17
C VAL A 395 12.97 -7.18 -16.58
N ASP A 396 12.15 -7.99 -17.26
CA ASP A 396 11.57 -7.60 -18.55
C ASP A 396 10.77 -6.29 -18.36
N PRO A 397 11.09 -5.21 -19.09
CA PRO A 397 10.34 -3.95 -19.04
C PRO A 397 8.83 -4.11 -19.23
N ARG A 398 8.39 -5.16 -19.94
CA ARG A 398 6.97 -5.49 -20.11
C ARG A 398 6.29 -5.80 -18.78
N LEU A 399 6.98 -6.38 -17.81
CA LEU A 399 6.44 -6.64 -16.47
C LEU A 399 6.23 -5.34 -15.69
N LEU A 400 7.10 -4.33 -15.86
CA LEU A 400 6.87 -3.01 -15.26
C LEU A 400 5.61 -2.36 -15.82
N ASN A 401 5.44 -2.37 -17.15
CA ASN A 401 4.24 -1.84 -17.79
C ASN A 401 2.99 -2.60 -17.34
N LYS A 402 3.05 -3.94 -17.36
CA LYS A 402 1.97 -4.80 -16.86
C LYS A 402 1.59 -4.46 -15.42
N PHE A 403 2.55 -4.17 -14.54
CA PHE A 403 2.25 -3.79 -13.15
C PHE A 403 1.42 -2.51 -13.07
N TYR A 404 1.74 -1.49 -13.87
CA TYR A 404 0.95 -0.26 -13.91
C TYR A 404 -0.40 -0.45 -14.61
N ASP A 405 -0.43 -1.20 -15.71
CA ASP A 405 -1.64 -1.46 -16.50
C ASP A 405 -2.66 -2.27 -15.69
N THR A 406 -2.20 -3.27 -14.93
CA THR A 406 -3.04 -4.02 -14.01
C THR A 406 -3.21 -3.34 -12.66
N LYS A 407 -2.80 -2.07 -12.49
CA LYS A 407 -2.97 -1.29 -11.24
C LYS A 407 -2.40 -2.00 -10.00
N GLY A 408 -1.33 -2.77 -10.20
CA GLY A 408 -0.67 -3.57 -9.17
C GLY A 408 -1.37 -4.88 -8.81
N HIS A 409 -2.41 -5.29 -9.53
CA HIS A 409 -3.04 -6.62 -9.41
C HIS A 409 -2.09 -7.69 -9.94
N ILE A 410 -1.19 -8.15 -9.07
CA ILE A 410 -0.22 -9.24 -9.31
C ILE A 410 -0.79 -10.62 -8.96
N ASP A 411 -2.04 -10.70 -8.49
CA ASP A 411 -2.81 -11.93 -8.23
C ASP A 411 -3.07 -12.73 -9.50
N GLU A 412 -3.24 -12.06 -10.63
CA GLU A 412 -3.56 -12.69 -11.91
C GLU A 412 -2.31 -13.12 -12.69
N TRP A 413 -1.13 -12.91 -12.12
CA TRP A 413 0.13 -13.16 -12.82
C TRP A 413 0.57 -14.62 -12.66
N PRO A 414 1.23 -15.19 -13.69
CA PRO A 414 1.98 -16.42 -13.52
C PRO A 414 2.96 -16.29 -12.35
N GLU A 415 3.06 -17.32 -11.52
CA GLU A 415 3.92 -17.31 -10.34
C GLU A 415 5.38 -17.00 -10.69
N SER A 416 5.88 -17.55 -11.80
CA SER A 416 7.23 -17.27 -12.30
C SER A 416 7.48 -15.79 -12.61
N ASP A 417 6.49 -15.10 -13.18
CA ASP A 417 6.62 -13.69 -13.57
C ASP A 417 6.58 -12.80 -12.33
N ARG A 418 5.68 -13.14 -11.40
CA ARG A 418 5.57 -12.46 -10.09
C ARG A 418 6.88 -12.60 -9.30
N GLU A 419 7.43 -13.80 -9.21
CA GLU A 419 8.68 -14.05 -8.47
C GLU A 419 9.86 -13.30 -9.08
N LYS A 420 10.04 -13.34 -10.40
CA LYS A 420 11.10 -12.58 -11.09
C LYS A 420 10.94 -11.08 -10.88
N PHE A 421 9.72 -10.57 -11.02
CA PHE A 421 9.43 -9.15 -10.80
C PHE A 421 9.75 -8.73 -9.36
N MET A 422 9.29 -9.50 -8.37
CA MET A 422 9.54 -9.20 -6.96
C MET A 422 11.01 -9.35 -6.55
N ALA A 423 11.75 -10.28 -7.16
CA ALA A 423 13.19 -10.39 -6.99
C ALA A 423 13.92 -9.13 -7.49
N GLY A 424 13.56 -8.64 -8.68
CA GLY A 424 14.11 -7.38 -9.17
C GLY A 424 13.73 -6.17 -8.31
N MET A 425 12.51 -6.13 -7.77
CA MET A 425 12.12 -5.09 -6.81
C MET A 425 12.96 -5.14 -5.53
N LEU A 426 13.31 -6.35 -5.06
CA LEU A 426 14.18 -6.52 -3.91
C LEU A 426 15.60 -5.98 -4.20
N ASP A 427 16.18 -6.34 -5.34
CA ASP A 427 17.51 -5.86 -5.74
C ASP A 427 17.55 -4.33 -5.89
N LEU A 428 16.54 -3.75 -6.57
CA LEU A 428 16.39 -2.29 -6.65
C LEU A 428 16.25 -1.64 -5.28
N SER A 429 15.47 -2.25 -4.38
CA SER A 429 15.26 -1.70 -3.04
C SER A 429 16.55 -1.59 -2.24
N MET A 430 17.51 -2.49 -2.44
CA MET A 430 18.79 -2.49 -1.73
C MET A 430 19.72 -1.36 -2.17
N VAL A 431 19.55 -0.85 -3.39
CA VAL A 431 20.42 0.19 -3.96
C VAL A 431 19.77 1.56 -3.95
N LEU A 432 18.46 1.64 -4.19
CA LEU A 432 17.72 2.91 -4.29
C LEU A 432 17.30 3.45 -2.92
N ASP A 433 17.69 4.69 -2.65
CA ASP A 433 17.27 5.42 -1.46
C ASP A 433 15.83 5.94 -1.61
N MET A 434 15.20 6.30 -0.49
CA MET A 434 13.88 6.91 -0.48
C MET A 434 13.98 8.39 -0.86
N PRO A 435 13.37 8.83 -1.99
CA PRO A 435 13.38 10.23 -2.36
C PRO A 435 12.58 11.07 -1.35
N PRO A 436 13.02 12.32 -1.05
CA PRO A 436 12.23 13.26 -0.27
C PRO A 436 10.82 13.46 -0.84
N GLN A 437 9.86 13.85 0.00
CA GLN A 437 8.47 14.05 -0.45
C GLN A 437 8.37 15.06 -1.60
N VAL A 438 9.17 16.13 -1.59
CA VAL A 438 9.20 17.14 -2.66
C VAL A 438 9.61 16.52 -4.00
N THR A 439 10.64 15.68 -4.01
CA THR A 439 11.09 14.94 -5.20
C THR A 439 10.03 13.94 -5.67
N ARG A 440 9.34 13.26 -4.75
CA ARG A 440 8.21 12.38 -5.12
C ARG A 440 7.09 13.16 -5.80
N ASP A 441 6.73 14.32 -5.26
CA ASP A 441 5.69 15.18 -5.83
C ASP A 441 6.09 15.72 -7.21
N GLU A 442 7.35 16.13 -7.38
CA GLU A 442 7.95 16.50 -8.67
C GLU A 442 7.82 15.37 -9.70
N TRP A 443 8.23 14.15 -9.35
CA TRP A 443 8.16 12.99 -10.24
C TRP A 443 6.73 12.60 -10.60
N VAL A 444 5.79 12.72 -9.65
CA VAL A 444 4.37 12.47 -9.88
C VAL A 444 3.80 13.51 -10.83
N ASN A 445 4.14 14.79 -10.66
CA ASN A 445 3.74 15.86 -11.56
C ASN A 445 4.26 15.62 -12.98
N ALA A 446 5.53 15.23 -13.14
CA ALA A 446 6.09 14.90 -14.44
C ALA A 446 5.39 13.71 -15.13
N ARG A 447 5.11 12.63 -14.39
CA ARG A 447 4.35 11.48 -14.92
C ARG A 447 2.92 11.85 -15.30
N ASN A 448 2.26 12.69 -14.53
CA ASN A 448 0.89 13.13 -14.80
C ASN A 448 0.85 14.08 -16.01
N ALA A 449 1.82 14.98 -16.14
CA ALA A 449 1.99 15.84 -17.31
C ALA A 449 2.22 15.00 -18.57
N TYR A 450 3.08 13.96 -18.48
CA TYR A 450 3.35 13.07 -19.61
C TYR A 450 2.11 12.26 -19.99
N SER A 451 1.38 11.71 -19.01
CA SER A 451 0.11 11.01 -19.26
C SER A 451 -0.92 11.92 -19.94
N SER A 452 -1.05 13.16 -19.47
CA SER A 452 -2.00 14.15 -20.04
C SER A 452 -1.62 14.52 -21.47
N MET A 453 -0.32 14.65 -21.74
CA MET A 453 0.20 14.85 -23.10
C MET A 453 -0.14 13.67 -24.02
N LEU A 454 0.00 12.42 -23.54
CA LEU A 454 -0.38 11.24 -24.33
C LEU A 454 -1.89 11.17 -24.62
N ASP A 455 -2.73 11.56 -23.66
CA ASP A 455 -4.18 11.61 -23.87
C ASP A 455 -4.56 12.69 -24.90
N GLU A 456 -3.88 13.83 -24.86
CA GLU A 456 -4.01 14.88 -25.87
C GLU A 456 -3.51 14.44 -27.25
N GLN A 457 -2.40 13.69 -27.32
CA GLN A 457 -1.91 13.09 -28.57
C GLN A 457 -2.98 12.19 -29.20
N LYS A 458 -3.62 11.32 -28.40
CA LYS A 458 -4.72 10.47 -28.87
C LYS A 458 -5.92 11.28 -29.35
N ARG A 459 -6.22 12.41 -28.70
CA ARG A 459 -7.31 13.29 -29.12
C ARG A 459 -7.03 13.98 -30.45
N LEU A 460 -5.78 14.37 -30.70
CA LEU A 460 -5.37 15.08 -31.91
C LEU A 460 -5.16 14.16 -33.11
N PHE A 461 -4.54 13.00 -32.90
CA PHE A 461 -4.06 12.12 -33.98
C PHE A 461 -4.81 10.79 -34.09
N GLY A 462 -5.71 10.49 -33.15
CA GLY A 462 -6.52 9.27 -33.14
C GLY A 462 -6.18 8.32 -32.00
N PRO A 463 -7.13 7.46 -31.59
CA PRO A 463 -6.97 6.61 -30.40
C PRO A 463 -5.89 5.53 -30.56
N ASP A 464 -5.57 5.13 -31.79
CA ASP A 464 -4.60 4.09 -32.15
C ASP A 464 -3.20 4.64 -32.47
N VAL A 465 -3.02 5.97 -32.45
CA VAL A 465 -1.72 6.60 -32.78
C VAL A 465 -0.58 6.05 -31.92
N ARG A 466 -0.84 5.72 -30.65
CA ARG A 466 0.19 5.19 -29.75
C ARG A 466 0.61 3.77 -30.15
N ASP A 467 -0.35 2.93 -30.50
CA ASP A 467 -0.07 1.57 -30.96
C ASP A 467 0.73 1.61 -32.27
N GLN A 468 0.45 2.58 -33.13
CA GLN A 468 1.21 2.82 -34.37
C GLN A 468 2.64 3.29 -34.08
N ILE A 469 2.84 4.20 -33.12
CA ILE A 469 4.18 4.65 -32.68
C ILE A 469 4.95 3.49 -32.06
N ASP A 470 4.32 2.68 -31.21
CA ASP A 470 4.95 1.52 -30.58
C ASP A 470 5.32 0.47 -31.64
N ALA A 471 4.46 0.22 -32.62
CA ALA A 471 4.74 -0.67 -33.76
C ALA A 471 5.89 -0.14 -34.64
N TYR A 472 5.96 1.18 -34.85
CA TYR A 472 7.06 1.82 -35.57
C TYR A 472 8.40 1.58 -34.87
N PHE A 473 8.50 1.89 -33.57
CA PHE A 473 9.75 1.66 -32.82
C PHE A 473 10.07 0.18 -32.64
N ALA A 474 9.07 -0.71 -32.57
CA ALA A 474 9.29 -2.15 -32.54
C ALA A 474 9.80 -2.71 -33.87
N SER A 475 9.53 -2.02 -34.98
CA SER A 475 10.04 -2.39 -36.32
C SER A 475 11.46 -1.88 -36.59
N PHE A 476 11.95 -0.95 -35.76
CA PHE A 476 13.28 -0.39 -35.86
C PHE A 476 14.28 -1.39 -35.25
N ASP A 477 15.03 -2.09 -36.10
CA ASP A 477 16.19 -2.89 -35.71
C ASP A 477 17.44 -2.43 -36.48
N ASP A 478 18.62 -2.91 -36.09
CA ASP A 478 19.89 -2.53 -36.75
C ASP A 478 20.00 -3.04 -38.20
N THR A 479 19.03 -3.83 -38.68
CA THR A 479 19.04 -4.40 -40.03
C THR A 479 18.48 -3.42 -41.06
N GLN A 480 18.89 -3.59 -42.31
CA GLN A 480 18.35 -2.81 -43.43
C GLN A 480 16.83 -3.02 -43.59
N GLU A 481 16.34 -4.25 -43.34
CA GLU A 481 14.92 -4.61 -43.47
C GLU A 481 14.03 -3.91 -42.43
N GLY A 482 14.50 -3.77 -41.19
CA GLY A 482 13.80 -3.02 -40.14
C GLY A 482 13.69 -1.53 -40.47
N ARG A 483 14.77 -0.93 -41.00
CA ARG A 483 14.79 0.46 -41.48
C ARG A 483 13.86 0.67 -42.68
N ASP A 484 13.82 -0.26 -43.62
CA ASP A 484 12.92 -0.16 -44.78
C ASP A 484 11.45 -0.30 -44.37
N ARG A 485 11.14 -1.19 -43.41
CA ARG A 485 9.77 -1.38 -42.88
C ARG A 485 9.29 -0.16 -42.11
N SER A 486 10.13 0.41 -41.24
CA SER A 486 9.80 1.63 -40.49
C SER A 486 9.62 2.84 -41.42
N ASN A 487 10.46 2.99 -42.44
CA ASN A 487 10.29 4.01 -43.48
C ASN A 487 9.00 3.82 -44.29
N GLN A 488 8.60 2.58 -44.59
CA GLN A 488 7.31 2.31 -45.23
C GLN A 488 6.13 2.68 -44.31
N MET A 489 6.24 2.45 -43.00
CA MET A 489 5.20 2.85 -42.05
C MET A 489 5.00 4.37 -42.01
N LEU A 490 6.08 5.15 -42.03
CA LEU A 490 5.99 6.61 -42.10
C LEU A 490 5.37 7.09 -43.42
N LYS A 491 5.79 6.53 -44.56
CA LYS A 491 5.23 6.86 -45.89
C LYS A 491 3.74 6.56 -46.00
N LEU A 492 3.28 5.46 -45.41
CA LEU A 492 1.88 5.04 -45.44
C LEU A 492 1.02 5.78 -44.42
N ASN A 493 1.63 6.45 -43.44
CA ASN A 493 0.93 7.10 -42.34
C ASN A 493 1.58 8.44 -41.97
N PRO A 494 1.32 9.52 -42.74
CA PRO A 494 1.86 10.85 -42.46
C PRO A 494 1.44 11.40 -41.09
N THR A 495 0.28 10.97 -40.57
CA THR A 495 -0.19 11.33 -39.23
C THR A 495 0.69 10.79 -38.10
N LEU A 496 1.44 9.70 -38.35
CA LEU A 496 2.37 9.12 -37.38
C LEU A 496 3.59 10.01 -37.12
N GLU A 497 4.18 10.54 -38.19
CA GLU A 497 5.33 11.46 -38.11
C GLU A 497 4.93 12.76 -37.39
N ALA A 498 3.82 13.38 -37.82
CA ALA A 498 3.27 14.57 -37.18
C ALA A 498 2.96 14.36 -35.68
N ALA A 499 2.50 13.16 -35.29
CA ALA A 499 2.24 12.84 -33.89
C ALA A 499 3.52 12.73 -33.05
N MET A 500 4.60 12.18 -33.61
CA MET A 500 5.91 12.10 -32.95
C MET A 500 6.55 13.48 -32.82
N ASP A 501 6.48 14.31 -33.86
CA ASP A 501 7.05 15.65 -33.84
C ASP A 501 6.30 16.57 -32.88
N TRP A 502 4.97 16.48 -32.84
CA TRP A 502 4.17 17.15 -31.82
C TRP A 502 4.55 16.72 -30.40
N GLN A 503 4.83 15.43 -30.21
CA GLN A 503 5.26 14.90 -28.91
C GLN A 503 6.63 15.45 -28.51
N ASP A 504 7.61 15.43 -29.41
CA ASP A 504 8.94 15.97 -29.17
C ASP A 504 8.88 17.48 -28.88
N GLN A 505 8.10 18.23 -29.65
CA GLN A 505 7.85 19.65 -29.44
C GLN A 505 7.19 19.93 -28.07
N THR A 506 6.20 19.13 -27.67
CA THR A 506 5.50 19.32 -26.40
C THR A 506 6.40 19.00 -25.21
N VAL A 507 7.25 17.99 -25.33
CA VAL A 507 8.24 17.64 -24.31
C VAL A 507 9.27 18.75 -24.14
N ILE A 508 9.82 19.29 -25.23
CA ILE A 508 10.84 20.34 -25.19
C ILE A 508 10.29 21.66 -24.62
N ASN A 509 9.07 22.03 -25.00
CA ASN A 509 8.47 23.31 -24.59
C ASN A 509 7.85 23.30 -23.19
N SER A 510 7.80 22.15 -22.52
CA SER A 510 7.29 22.02 -21.16
C SER A 510 8.45 21.82 -20.18
N PRO A 511 8.77 22.79 -19.30
CA PRO A 511 9.89 22.64 -18.36
C PRO A 511 9.82 21.35 -17.53
N VAL A 512 8.62 20.94 -17.12
CA VAL A 512 8.40 19.72 -16.33
C VAL A 512 8.66 18.45 -17.14
N LEU A 513 8.28 18.42 -18.42
CA LEU A 513 8.54 17.26 -19.28
C LEU A 513 9.99 17.23 -19.74
N ALA A 514 10.54 18.38 -20.10
CA ALA A 514 11.92 18.53 -20.52
C ALA A 514 12.89 17.99 -19.46
N SER A 515 12.60 18.21 -18.18
CA SER A 515 13.42 17.76 -17.06
C SER A 515 13.68 16.25 -17.00
N TYR A 516 12.79 15.44 -17.60
CA TYR A 516 12.85 13.98 -17.48
C TYR A 516 12.73 13.22 -18.80
N TYR A 517 12.07 13.81 -19.80
CA TYR A 517 11.71 13.16 -21.05
C TYR A 517 12.41 13.79 -22.27
N ALA A 518 13.01 14.97 -22.14
CA ALA A 518 13.87 15.53 -23.18
C ALA A 518 15.28 14.96 -23.05
N ASN A 519 15.92 14.75 -24.19
CA ASN A 519 17.34 14.49 -24.28
C ASN A 519 17.86 15.21 -25.52
N LEU A 520 19.19 15.31 -25.65
CA LEU A 520 19.80 16.04 -26.75
C LEU A 520 19.38 15.51 -28.12
N GLN A 521 19.21 14.18 -28.26
CA GLN A 521 18.72 13.57 -29.51
C GLN A 521 17.33 14.06 -29.90
N LYS A 522 16.39 14.19 -28.95
CA LYS A 522 15.06 14.73 -29.22
C LYS A 522 15.09 16.21 -29.60
N VAL A 523 15.95 16.99 -28.93
CA VAL A 523 16.14 18.40 -29.29
C VAL A 523 16.72 18.53 -30.69
N GLN A 524 17.72 17.71 -31.02
CA GLN A 524 18.33 17.66 -32.34
C GLN A 524 17.31 17.27 -33.41
N LYS A 525 16.52 16.22 -33.17
CA LYS A 525 15.45 15.81 -34.07
C LYS A 525 14.43 16.93 -34.31
N TYR A 526 14.06 17.68 -33.27
CA TYR A 526 13.17 18.83 -33.40
C TYR A 526 13.76 19.94 -34.30
N TYR A 527 15.02 20.32 -34.10
CA TYR A 527 15.69 21.33 -34.94
C TYR A 527 15.97 20.85 -36.37
N ASP A 528 16.28 19.57 -36.55
CA ASP A 528 16.39 18.93 -37.85
C ASP A 528 15.06 18.99 -38.61
N GLY A 529 13.93 18.73 -37.92
CA GLY A 529 12.59 18.89 -38.48
C GLY A 529 12.33 20.32 -38.95
N LEU A 530 12.59 21.33 -38.11
CA LEU A 530 12.46 22.74 -38.47
C LEU A 530 13.33 23.14 -39.67
N MET A 531 14.53 22.57 -39.78
CA MET A 531 15.42 22.77 -40.91
C MET A 531 14.79 22.20 -42.19
N TYR A 532 14.33 20.95 -42.17
CA TYR A 532 13.71 20.32 -43.33
C TYR A 532 12.42 21.03 -43.76
N ASP A 533 11.58 21.45 -42.82
CA ASP A 533 10.38 22.27 -43.08
C ASP A 533 10.71 23.59 -43.78
N ALA A 534 11.80 24.25 -43.34
CA ALA A 534 12.25 25.50 -43.94
C ALA A 534 12.79 25.28 -45.37
N ILE A 535 13.49 24.17 -45.61
CA ILE A 535 14.00 23.80 -46.94
C ILE A 535 12.83 23.51 -47.88
N GLU A 536 11.84 22.74 -47.42
CA GLU A 536 10.62 22.44 -48.18
C GLU A 536 9.86 23.72 -48.54
N LYS A 537 9.72 24.65 -47.59
CA LYS A 537 9.07 25.95 -47.84
C LYS A 537 9.80 26.80 -48.88
N GLU A 538 11.13 26.68 -48.99
CA GLU A 538 11.93 27.43 -49.96
C GLU A 538 11.95 26.77 -51.34
N LEU A 539 12.02 25.43 -51.42
CA LEU A 539 12.19 24.68 -52.66
C LEU A 539 10.89 24.15 -53.26
N GLY A 540 9.81 24.11 -52.47
CA GLY A 540 8.50 23.56 -52.83
C GLY A 540 8.25 22.17 -52.24
N GLU A 541 6.97 21.86 -51.97
CA GLU A 541 6.52 20.57 -51.42
C GLU A 541 6.91 19.36 -52.30
N ASP A 542 7.14 19.57 -53.60
CA ASP A 542 7.52 18.52 -54.56
C ASP A 542 9.00 18.09 -54.47
N ILE A 543 9.80 18.73 -53.60
CA ILE A 543 11.23 18.40 -53.43
C ILE A 543 11.43 16.95 -52.95
N TRP A 544 10.54 16.46 -52.08
CA TRP A 544 10.61 15.12 -51.53
C TRP A 544 10.28 14.04 -52.58
N ASP A 545 9.31 14.32 -53.46
CA ASP A 545 8.97 13.46 -54.59
C ASP A 545 10.15 13.33 -55.57
N LYS A 546 10.84 14.44 -55.84
CA LYS A 546 12.04 14.44 -56.69
C LYS A 546 13.17 13.61 -56.08
N TRP A 547 13.40 13.72 -54.78
CA TRP A 547 14.35 12.86 -54.07
C TRP A 547 13.96 11.38 -54.13
N ALA A 548 12.68 11.05 -53.97
CA ALA A 548 12.19 9.68 -54.10
C ALA A 548 12.46 9.11 -55.51
N ILE A 549 12.23 9.90 -56.57
CA ILE A 549 12.54 9.51 -57.95
C ILE A 549 14.05 9.35 -58.14
N TYR A 550 14.86 10.30 -57.65
CA TYR A 550 16.31 10.26 -57.77
C TYR A 550 16.91 8.97 -57.17
N TRP A 551 16.48 8.60 -55.95
CA TRP A 551 16.95 7.37 -55.29
C TRP A 551 16.40 6.11 -55.95
N ALA A 552 15.16 6.12 -56.45
CA ALA A 552 14.62 4.99 -57.21
C ALA A 552 15.40 4.70 -58.51
N LEU A 553 15.97 5.74 -59.14
CA LEU A 553 16.78 5.61 -60.35
C LEU A 553 18.17 4.99 -60.10
N GLU A 554 18.66 4.96 -58.85
CA GLU A 554 19.92 4.31 -58.50
C GLU A 554 19.91 2.82 -58.83
N GLY A 555 18.78 2.15 -58.55
CA GLY A 555 18.56 0.73 -58.87
C GLY A 555 18.31 0.43 -60.34
N VAL A 556 18.08 1.46 -61.17
CA VAL A 556 17.75 1.31 -62.60
C VAL A 556 18.96 1.62 -63.49
N SER A 557 19.56 2.81 -63.33
CA SER A 557 20.72 3.23 -64.12
C SER A 557 21.39 4.48 -63.56
N LYS A 558 22.70 4.38 -63.28
CA LYS A 558 23.55 5.53 -62.91
C LYS A 558 23.59 6.65 -63.94
N LYS A 559 23.23 6.39 -65.20
CA LYS A 559 23.12 7.44 -66.23
C LYS A 559 21.79 8.19 -66.07
N ALA A 560 20.68 7.47 -65.92
CA ALA A 560 19.36 8.05 -65.73
C ALA A 560 19.30 8.89 -64.44
N GLN A 561 19.90 8.41 -63.35
CA GLN A 561 20.02 9.17 -62.10
C GLN A 561 20.79 10.49 -62.29
N ARG A 562 21.92 10.47 -63.04
CA ARG A 562 22.69 11.68 -63.35
C ARG A 562 21.96 12.64 -64.27
N ASP A 563 21.26 12.13 -65.27
CA ASP A 563 20.47 12.95 -66.19
C ASP A 563 19.28 13.59 -65.44
N PHE A 564 18.67 12.86 -64.49
CA PHE A 564 17.62 13.38 -63.60
C PHE A 564 18.15 14.47 -62.66
N TRP A 565 19.31 14.29 -62.02
CA TRP A 565 19.95 15.33 -61.20
C TRP A 565 20.15 16.63 -61.99
N LYS A 566 20.71 16.53 -63.21
CA LYS A 566 20.94 17.70 -64.08
C LYS A 566 19.65 18.41 -64.50
N ALA A 567 18.55 17.67 -64.59
CA ALA A 567 17.25 18.21 -64.98
C ALA A 567 16.50 18.90 -63.83
N ASN A 568 16.87 18.63 -62.57
CA ASN A 568 16.22 19.14 -61.36
C ASN A 568 17.25 19.89 -60.49
N PRO A 569 17.66 21.11 -60.87
CA PRO A 569 18.69 21.88 -60.15
C PRO A 569 18.32 22.18 -58.68
N GLU A 570 17.04 22.12 -58.33
CA GLU A 570 16.56 22.16 -56.94
C GLU A 570 17.13 21.07 -56.03
N LEU A 571 17.55 19.91 -56.58
CA LEU A 571 18.22 18.87 -55.79
C LEU A 571 19.64 19.28 -55.37
N ASP A 572 20.35 20.01 -56.24
CA ASP A 572 21.67 20.58 -55.94
C ASP A 572 21.50 21.67 -54.87
N ARG A 573 20.51 22.55 -55.05
CA ARG A 573 20.20 23.60 -54.08
C ARG A 573 19.74 23.05 -52.73
N TYR A 574 19.02 21.92 -52.70
CA TYR A 574 18.69 21.21 -51.46
C TYR A 574 19.96 20.77 -50.73
N GLY A 575 20.93 20.20 -51.46
CA GLY A 575 22.22 19.82 -50.89
C GLY A 575 22.93 21.02 -50.26
N ASP A 576 23.03 22.12 -51.01
CA ASP A 576 23.65 23.36 -50.52
C ASP A 576 22.95 23.91 -49.27
N LEU A 577 21.61 23.96 -49.24
CA LEU A 577 20.85 24.45 -48.10
C LEU A 577 20.99 23.52 -46.89
N LYS A 578 20.91 22.21 -47.10
CA LYS A 578 21.08 21.22 -46.04
C LYS A 578 22.48 21.32 -45.43
N ASP A 579 23.52 21.36 -46.25
CA ASP A 579 24.91 21.45 -45.79
C ASP A 579 25.17 22.78 -45.05
N ALA A 580 24.52 23.87 -45.46
CA ALA A 580 24.61 25.16 -44.77
C ALA A 580 23.81 25.22 -43.45
N TRP A 581 22.62 24.60 -43.39
CA TRP A 581 21.71 24.74 -42.25
C TRP A 581 21.85 23.64 -41.21
N LYS A 582 22.34 22.44 -41.59
CA LYS A 582 22.55 21.34 -40.65
C LYS A 582 23.49 21.71 -39.50
N PRO A 583 24.64 22.37 -39.74
CA PRO A 583 25.50 22.83 -38.65
C PRO A 583 24.79 23.81 -37.71
N ILE A 584 23.99 24.72 -38.26
CA ILE A 584 23.20 25.71 -37.51
C ILE A 584 22.14 25.02 -36.65
N ALA A 585 21.40 24.05 -37.21
CA ALA A 585 20.41 23.26 -36.50
C ALA A 585 21.05 22.47 -35.33
N THR A 586 22.20 21.82 -35.58
CA THR A 586 22.97 21.11 -34.56
C THR A 586 23.44 22.06 -33.45
N GLN A 587 23.99 23.25 -33.79
CA GLN A 587 24.40 24.25 -32.80
C GLN A 587 23.23 24.73 -31.93
N HIS A 588 22.07 25.02 -32.54
CA HIS A 588 20.87 25.39 -31.79
C HIS A 588 20.39 24.26 -30.89
N ALA A 589 20.38 23.02 -31.39
CA ALA A 589 19.98 21.86 -30.62
C ALA A 589 20.86 21.65 -29.40
N ILE A 590 22.17 21.81 -29.55
CA ILE A 590 23.12 21.72 -28.45
C ILE A 590 22.93 22.87 -27.45
N ARG A 591 22.77 24.10 -27.94
CA ARG A 591 22.55 25.27 -27.09
C ARG A 591 21.30 25.11 -26.23
N VAL A 592 20.19 24.68 -26.83
CA VAL A 592 18.94 24.39 -26.10
C VAL A 592 19.10 23.16 -25.22
N GLY A 593 19.77 22.11 -25.69
CA GLY A 593 20.08 20.91 -24.94
C GLY A 593 20.81 21.19 -23.62
N ARG A 594 21.78 22.12 -23.64
CA ARG A 594 22.52 22.57 -22.44
C ARG A 594 21.71 23.45 -21.49
N LEU A 595 20.61 24.03 -21.98
CA LEU A 595 19.67 24.83 -21.18
C LEU A 595 18.46 24.00 -20.72
N LEU A 596 18.39 22.72 -21.09
CA LEU A 596 17.33 21.86 -20.58
C LEU A 596 17.43 21.79 -19.06
N PRO A 597 16.31 21.92 -18.34
CA PRO A 597 16.32 21.71 -16.90
C PRO A 597 16.76 20.27 -16.60
N GLU A 598 17.59 20.09 -15.57
CA GLU A 598 17.93 18.76 -15.08
C GLU A 598 16.93 18.35 -14.00
N GLY A 599 16.21 17.25 -14.22
CA GLY A 599 15.31 16.70 -13.22
C GLY A 599 16.06 16.04 -12.07
N THR A 600 15.47 16.03 -10.89
CA THR A 600 16.04 15.32 -9.73
C THR A 600 16.17 13.82 -10.03
N GLY A 601 17.41 13.30 -10.01
CA GLY A 601 17.73 11.90 -10.28
C GLY A 601 17.49 10.94 -9.11
N ALA A 602 17.68 9.64 -9.36
CA ALA A 602 17.65 8.62 -8.32
C ALA A 602 18.83 8.79 -7.36
N SER A 603 18.59 8.61 -6.06
CA SER A 603 19.67 8.60 -5.07
C SER A 603 20.06 7.17 -4.74
N GLN A 604 21.38 6.89 -4.74
CA GLN A 604 21.92 5.63 -4.28
C GLN A 604 22.09 5.68 -2.76
N ARG A 605 21.76 4.58 -2.08
CA ARG A 605 21.93 4.45 -0.62
C ARG A 605 23.42 4.49 -0.25
N GLN A 606 23.71 5.05 0.93
CA GLN A 606 25.01 4.84 1.57
C GLN A 606 25.03 3.41 2.13
N MET A 607 25.83 2.54 1.51
CA MET A 607 25.82 1.11 1.78
C MET A 607 26.69 0.78 3.01
N GLU A 608 26.06 0.33 4.10
CA GLU A 608 26.77 -0.18 5.29
C GLU A 608 26.93 -1.71 5.28
N ASP A 609 26.06 -2.44 4.58
CA ASP A 609 26.01 -3.91 4.55
C ASP A 609 26.51 -4.52 3.22
N GLU A 610 26.94 -5.79 3.26
CA GLU A 610 27.26 -6.57 2.05
C GLU A 610 26.01 -6.80 1.19
N LEU A 611 26.03 -6.28 -0.04
CA LEU A 611 24.96 -6.48 -1.03
C LEU A 611 24.94 -7.93 -1.53
N GLY A 612 23.74 -8.45 -1.81
CA GLY A 612 23.56 -9.67 -2.60
C GLY A 612 24.09 -9.50 -4.02
N LEU A 613 24.43 -10.62 -4.70
CA LEU A 613 25.05 -10.60 -6.04
C LEU A 613 24.27 -9.76 -7.07
N GLY A 614 22.93 -9.81 -7.05
CA GLY A 614 22.08 -8.98 -7.92
C GLY A 614 22.22 -7.49 -7.63
N ALA A 615 22.11 -7.10 -6.35
CA ALA A 615 22.25 -5.71 -5.94
C ALA A 615 23.67 -5.14 -6.15
N GLN A 616 24.73 -5.97 -6.13
CA GLN A 616 26.09 -5.53 -6.45
C GLN A 616 26.20 -5.04 -7.90
N ASP A 617 25.60 -5.76 -8.84
CA ASP A 617 25.59 -5.38 -10.26
C ASP A 617 24.81 -4.08 -10.50
N VAL A 618 23.68 -3.93 -9.80
CA VAL A 618 22.87 -2.70 -9.79
C VAL A 618 23.67 -1.51 -9.23
N ALA A 619 24.41 -1.71 -8.14
CA ALA A 619 25.23 -0.67 -7.53
C ALA A 619 26.43 -0.28 -8.40
N ALA A 620 27.05 -1.24 -9.08
CA ALA A 620 28.19 -1.02 -9.98
C ALA A 620 27.78 -0.27 -11.26
N ASN A 621 26.62 -0.63 -11.82
CA ASN A 621 26.08 -0.04 -13.04
C ASN A 621 24.92 0.91 -12.77
N PHE A 622 24.89 1.53 -11.58
CA PHE A 622 23.84 2.46 -11.20
C PHE A 622 23.73 3.56 -12.26
N PRO A 623 22.52 3.86 -12.79
CA PRO A 623 22.34 4.90 -13.78
C PRO A 623 22.55 6.24 -13.09
N ASP A 624 23.81 6.66 -13.05
CA ASP A 624 24.15 8.00 -12.67
C ASP A 624 23.65 8.88 -13.81
N VAL A 625 22.86 9.91 -13.50
CA VAL A 625 22.41 10.92 -14.48
C VAL A 625 23.61 11.52 -15.23
N SER A 626 24.83 11.35 -14.67
CA SER A 626 26.11 11.76 -15.26
C SER A 626 27.01 10.63 -15.83
N ARG A 627 26.78 9.33 -15.57
CA ARG A 627 27.68 8.23 -16.04
C ARG A 627 27.32 7.76 -17.44
N GLY A 628 27.63 8.63 -18.38
CA GLY A 628 27.92 8.29 -19.76
C GLY A 628 28.87 9.29 -20.40
N GLN A 629 29.23 10.37 -19.69
CA GLN A 629 30.05 11.42 -20.25
C GLN A 629 31.51 11.07 -20.06
N ILE A 630 32.13 10.65 -21.16
CA ILE A 630 33.57 10.79 -21.35
C ILE A 630 33.93 12.22 -20.93
N SER A 631 34.83 12.37 -19.95
CA SER A 631 35.23 13.70 -19.47
C SER A 631 35.80 14.54 -20.62
N ILE A 632 35.75 15.87 -20.51
CA ILE A 632 36.38 16.78 -21.48
C ILE A 632 37.84 16.39 -21.74
N GLU A 633 38.58 16.02 -20.70
CA GLU A 633 39.98 15.62 -20.77
C GLU A 633 40.15 14.32 -21.57
N GLN A 634 39.26 13.35 -21.38
CA GLN A 634 39.25 12.11 -22.17
C GLN A 634 38.84 12.37 -23.63
N TRP A 635 37.90 13.29 -23.89
CA TRP A 635 37.55 13.72 -25.25
C TRP A 635 38.73 14.39 -25.95
N GLN A 636 39.43 15.26 -25.23
CA GLN A 636 40.63 15.94 -25.73
C GLN A 636 41.75 14.94 -26.05
N GLN A 637 41.95 13.93 -25.20
CA GLN A 637 42.90 12.84 -25.46
C GLN A 637 42.50 11.99 -26.66
N ALA A 638 41.22 11.65 -26.80
CA ALA A 638 40.74 10.77 -27.86
C ALA A 638 40.78 11.44 -29.25
N MET A 639 40.45 12.73 -29.34
CA MET A 639 40.42 13.47 -30.61
C MET A 639 41.75 14.13 -31.00
N GLY A 640 42.59 14.40 -29.99
CA GLY A 640 43.78 15.24 -30.09
C GLY A 640 43.46 16.73 -30.00
N GLY A 641 44.36 17.51 -29.39
CA GLY A 641 44.15 18.92 -29.06
C GLY A 641 43.64 19.82 -30.20
N PRO A 642 44.19 19.77 -31.42
CA PRO A 642 43.72 20.62 -32.53
C PRO A 642 42.29 20.33 -32.98
N SER A 643 41.91 19.05 -33.07
CA SER A 643 40.54 18.66 -33.44
C SER A 643 39.56 18.96 -32.31
N PHE A 644 39.96 18.75 -31.06
CA PHE A 644 39.17 19.13 -29.89
C PHE A 644 38.90 20.63 -29.84
N ASN A 645 39.91 21.47 -30.08
CA ASN A 645 39.72 22.93 -30.07
C ASN A 645 38.74 23.39 -31.15
N LEU A 646 38.82 22.84 -32.37
CA LEU A 646 37.87 23.18 -33.44
C LEU A 646 36.45 22.71 -33.14
N VAL A 647 36.29 21.56 -32.47
CA VAL A 647 34.99 21.15 -31.93
C VAL A 647 34.51 22.12 -30.86
N MET A 648 35.41 22.62 -30.00
CA MET A 648 35.05 23.59 -28.98
C MET A 648 34.68 24.95 -29.55
N ASP A 649 35.37 25.41 -30.58
CA ASP A 649 35.05 26.65 -31.29
C ASP A 649 33.68 26.53 -32.00
N PHE A 650 33.39 25.38 -32.59
CA PHE A 650 32.06 25.07 -33.13
C PHE A 650 30.97 25.06 -32.04
N LEU A 651 31.26 24.51 -30.86
CA LEU A 651 30.30 24.36 -29.75
C LEU A 651 30.07 25.64 -28.94
N LEU A 652 31.08 26.51 -28.81
CA LEU A 652 31.05 27.67 -27.91
C LEU A 652 31.09 29.01 -28.63
N ASN A 653 31.70 29.08 -29.82
CA ASN A 653 32.02 30.34 -30.49
C ASN A 653 31.25 30.54 -31.80
N ASP A 654 30.30 29.65 -32.13
CA ASP A 654 29.55 29.64 -33.41
C ASP A 654 30.47 29.66 -34.65
N GLU A 655 31.66 29.07 -34.56
CA GLU A 655 32.59 28.97 -35.70
C GLU A 655 32.29 27.75 -36.57
N ASP A 656 32.44 27.89 -37.89
CA ASP A 656 32.24 26.78 -38.83
C ASP A 656 33.31 25.70 -38.65
N MET A 657 32.87 24.45 -38.61
CA MET A 657 33.79 23.32 -38.55
C MET A 657 34.36 23.03 -39.94
N PRO A 658 35.70 22.92 -40.10
CA PRO A 658 36.27 22.53 -41.37
C PRO A 658 35.82 21.10 -41.76
N LEU A 659 35.41 20.90 -43.02
CA LEU A 659 35.03 19.60 -43.60
C LEU A 659 36.03 18.45 -43.31
N SER A 660 37.33 18.77 -43.18
CA SER A 660 38.36 17.80 -42.85
C SER A 660 38.29 17.28 -41.40
N VAL A 661 37.80 18.10 -40.48
CA VAL A 661 37.56 17.74 -39.08
C VAL A 661 36.26 16.96 -38.97
N GLU A 662 35.20 17.42 -39.65
CA GLU A 662 33.91 16.75 -39.69
C GLU A 662 34.03 15.29 -40.16
N LYS A 663 34.73 15.02 -41.27
CA LYS A 663 35.01 13.65 -41.73
C LYS A 663 35.76 12.80 -40.71
N LYS A 664 36.69 13.41 -39.96
CA LYS A 664 37.45 12.72 -38.93
C LYS A 664 36.58 12.39 -37.72
N LEU A 665 35.62 13.26 -37.39
CA LEU A 665 34.62 13.02 -36.36
C LEU A 665 33.63 11.93 -36.79
N ASP A 666 33.21 11.90 -38.06
CA ASP A 666 32.38 10.82 -38.62
C ASP A 666 33.06 9.46 -38.46
N GLU A 667 34.33 9.36 -38.86
CA GLU A 667 35.10 8.11 -38.71
C GLU A 667 35.23 7.69 -37.24
N MET A 668 35.36 8.67 -36.33
CA MET A 668 35.45 8.43 -34.91
C MET A 668 34.11 8.01 -34.32
N ALA A 669 33.01 8.65 -34.73
CA ALA A 669 31.65 8.31 -34.36
C ALA A 669 31.35 6.86 -34.69
N GLN A 670 31.63 6.44 -35.93
CA GLN A 670 31.43 5.06 -36.38
C GLN A 670 32.25 4.05 -35.57
N ARG A 671 33.49 4.38 -35.20
CA ARG A 671 34.32 3.51 -34.34
C ARG A 671 33.77 3.39 -32.92
N MET A 672 33.06 4.41 -32.46
CA MET A 672 32.43 4.44 -31.14
C MET A 672 31.00 3.90 -31.15
N GLY A 673 30.52 3.41 -32.30
CA GLY A 673 29.14 2.92 -32.47
C GLY A 673 28.08 4.03 -32.50
N LEU A 674 28.50 5.28 -32.74
CA LEU A 674 27.62 6.43 -32.99
C LEU A 674 27.34 6.54 -34.49
N GLY A 675 26.25 7.21 -34.87
CA GLY A 675 25.81 7.32 -36.26
C GLY A 675 26.73 8.19 -37.10
N ASP A 676 26.96 9.43 -36.67
CA ASP A 676 27.73 10.43 -37.41
C ASP A 676 28.48 11.44 -36.50
N ALA A 677 29.18 12.38 -37.13
CA ALA A 677 29.91 13.46 -36.48
C ALA A 677 29.01 14.32 -35.59
N SER A 678 27.74 14.51 -35.96
CA SER A 678 26.79 15.27 -35.15
C SER A 678 26.47 14.53 -33.85
N ASP A 679 26.28 13.21 -33.89
CA ASP A 679 26.10 12.38 -32.69
C ASP A 679 27.32 12.45 -31.76
N LEU A 680 28.53 12.45 -32.33
CA LEU A 680 29.77 12.58 -31.56
C LEU A 680 29.91 13.96 -30.92
N ILE A 681 29.64 15.03 -31.68
CA ILE A 681 29.64 16.42 -31.18
C ILE A 681 28.58 16.59 -30.09
N ALA A 682 27.40 15.99 -30.26
CA ALA A 682 26.36 15.95 -29.27
C ALA A 682 26.86 15.29 -27.97
N ALA A 683 27.48 14.12 -28.05
CA ALA A 683 28.08 13.44 -26.90
C ALA A 683 29.16 14.31 -26.20
N ILE A 684 30.05 14.96 -26.97
CA ILE A 684 31.06 15.88 -26.43
C ILE A 684 30.43 17.09 -25.73
N SER A 685 29.36 17.63 -26.31
CA SER A 685 28.66 18.80 -25.78
C SER A 685 28.01 18.50 -24.43
N THR A 686 27.54 17.27 -24.21
CA THR A 686 26.96 16.88 -22.93
C THR A 686 28.00 16.89 -21.81
N SER A 687 29.27 16.59 -22.13
CA SER A 687 30.39 16.65 -21.19
C SER A 687 30.83 18.07 -20.81
N LEU A 688 30.28 19.12 -21.44
CA LEU A 688 30.61 20.50 -21.12
C LEU A 688 29.86 20.97 -19.88
N PRO A 689 30.53 21.63 -18.92
CA PRO A 689 29.85 22.23 -17.79
C PRO A 689 28.80 23.22 -18.30
N ALA A 690 27.61 23.24 -17.67
CA ALA A 690 26.62 24.28 -17.90
C ALA A 690 27.25 25.62 -17.53
N THR A 691 27.74 26.36 -18.54
CA THR A 691 28.35 27.66 -18.34
C THR A 691 27.23 28.64 -18.03
N GLY A 692 27.10 29.04 -16.76
CA GLY A 692 26.26 30.15 -16.37
C GLY A 692 26.75 31.44 -17.03
N GLN A 693 25.98 31.94 -17.99
CA GLN A 693 25.96 33.34 -18.40
C GLN A 693 24.55 33.89 -18.26
#